data_AF-M2YJY8-F1
#
_entry.id   AF-M2YJY8-F1
#
_cell.length_a   1.000
_cell.length_b   1.000
_cell.length_c   1.000
_cell.angle_alpha   90.00
_cell.angle_beta   90.00
_cell.angle_gamma   90.00
#
_symmetry.space_group_name_H-M   'P 1'
#
loop_
_entity.id
_entity.type
_entity.pdbx_description
1 polymer ?
#
loop_
_entity_poly.entity_id
_entity_poly.type
_entity_poly.pdbx_seq_one_letter_code
_entity_poly.pdbx_strand_id
1 'polypeptide(L)'
;LTLKEQNAKTDALTKENFDLKLKIHYLSEALHKHSEEGVDELIATNVQLQTDLANERKDANALRKKLREYETRFRELEEELADARQNTTATPSRDDDDNPTLQAQMHEEILYLHQKNDRLEETVTTLREEVMSKEQEKRKMAEHMRGMAGKRGEETTGLREMEEMWQDLLNAETGRREQAEEEIAKLRNEITALRLEKASPAPTRVGDKLKAPRRRSRMDELNSVHSDIEDDIASGVRIALDDPVVTDLRRELELQKHEAEELRRNLAAQTSMLTSRNREREMLQTQVEDLKLMTRKSDGGARSLAGESIFDRSVSRAHQHPRAHSRMSDHTAVTEAEREEWHKKEGELRDVNAEHRLKYQELERKHNTYLNYVEVLEQDYQQMEEELNSFQDDVVTISKERDELLKLNQEQEAEIATIREEALDEIAGLEQERDKLNGKLEELRDKLDRTSMRLQTTVDGYKGLQGELRDLTARVIDLEDVKAINERTIANLEKQMTEAEEEITKWDQKCSELDQKNRKLEIAEESLHSEITFLREEQEGDKIKIGELEGALNAAHQTIQDEQEKSREMEETMEEERRQRDVLENKSKEEVQKVLDDLNSENTKTKDEVRRLRRALSAKEVEATSEKQKLDQLEQSLRSVLGDPRGTKQSLLADIEKLQRDLDTTASELDRAKMDLSDKERLLRHRDGLLESTSLESRRLSDLLEKERNGRKHDLEQFEKSSRGQASHMRAIAQHESRYMELETVLLQERRSKTALEQKYRDQSYEMCSLLLAVWNRLSTICGADWAQDNSLINGEIPSIESIGQNLPAFNKNMISAIKTLEALFGSFKTRIRSIEKDLWRDYQTLEHNLEMRARRMDNLEHAQRPETQRSSSGKLIKGSEEISKLKSEIKLLKTELKFHRQHPSAMAQQMLNQQALTNPELMRAGSSSGSTKNGQSPARQVMAHLLRHHSASAVEQLHYGAGDENVSPTRSPQQIVVAPPPMEPSEARWLHRLKELERRLKAEREARLLDRQGARRRLEEGRVENESLRAELERERQRFD
;
A
#
# COMPACT_ATOMS: atom_id res chain seq x y z
N LEU A 1 68.16 11.93 -8.95
CA LEU A 1 66.68 11.86 -9.00
C LEU A 1 66.16 13.29 -8.89
N THR A 2 65.41 13.75 -9.88
CA THR A 2 64.68 15.02 -9.75
C THR A 2 63.62 14.91 -8.64
N LEU A 3 63.18 16.03 -8.05
CA LEU A 3 62.11 16.03 -7.03
C LEU A 3 60.85 15.29 -7.53
N LYS A 4 60.58 15.36 -8.83
CA LYS A 4 59.49 14.64 -9.48
C LYS A 4 59.69 13.12 -9.48
N GLU A 5 60.92 12.65 -9.71
CA GLU A 5 61.26 11.23 -9.63
C GLU A 5 61.31 10.72 -8.18
N GLN A 6 61.67 11.57 -7.22
CA GLN A 6 61.58 11.24 -5.80
C GLN A 6 60.12 11.10 -5.35
N ASN A 7 59.24 12.03 -5.74
CA ASN A 7 57.81 11.91 -5.46
C ASN A 7 57.19 10.68 -6.12
N ALA A 8 57.49 10.41 -7.40
CA ALA A 8 56.99 9.21 -8.08
C ALA A 8 57.43 7.91 -7.38
N LYS A 9 58.66 7.87 -6.84
CA LYS A 9 59.16 6.73 -6.07
C LYS A 9 58.50 6.62 -4.69
N THR A 10 58.13 7.74 -4.08
CA THR A 10 57.41 7.78 -2.80
C THR A 10 55.96 7.32 -2.99
N ASP A 11 55.30 7.73 -4.07
CA ASP A 11 53.96 7.27 -4.44
C ASP A 11 53.94 5.77 -4.79
N ALA A 12 54.97 5.28 -5.47
CA ALA A 12 55.12 3.85 -5.72
C ALA A 12 55.31 3.04 -4.41
N LEU A 13 56.15 3.53 -3.50
CA LEU A 13 56.40 2.88 -2.20
C LEU A 13 55.18 2.96 -1.26
N THR A 14 54.41 4.03 -1.30
CA THR A 14 53.17 4.14 -0.50
C THR A 14 52.07 3.22 -1.02
N LYS A 15 51.95 3.08 -2.34
CA LYS A 15 51.06 2.10 -2.95
C LYS A 15 51.48 0.66 -2.61
N GLU A 16 52.76 0.34 -2.71
CA GLU A 16 53.30 -0.97 -2.33
C GLU A 16 53.09 -1.25 -0.83
N ASN A 17 53.24 -0.24 0.04
CA ASN A 17 52.96 -0.36 1.47
C ASN A 17 51.48 -0.62 1.75
N PHE A 18 50.57 0.02 1.00
CA PHE A 18 49.14 -0.23 1.09
C PHE A 18 48.78 -1.64 0.64
N ASP A 19 49.32 -2.09 -0.49
CA ASP A 19 49.11 -3.43 -1.03
C ASP A 19 49.63 -4.51 -0.05
N LEU A 20 50.77 -4.25 0.61
CA LEU A 20 51.31 -5.12 1.67
C LEU A 20 50.40 -5.17 2.90
N LYS A 21 49.86 -4.03 3.36
CA LYS A 21 48.90 -4.00 4.48
C LYS A 21 47.62 -4.77 4.17
N LEU A 22 47.11 -4.63 2.95
CA LEU A 22 45.93 -5.36 2.49
C LEU A 22 46.20 -6.86 2.48
N LYS A 23 47.39 -7.27 2.01
CA LYS A 23 47.79 -8.67 2.00
C LYS A 23 47.96 -9.24 3.41
N ILE A 24 48.53 -8.47 4.34
CA ILE A 24 48.62 -8.84 5.76
C ILE A 24 47.23 -9.00 6.35
N HIS A 25 46.28 -8.09 6.08
CA HIS A 25 44.91 -8.21 6.56
C HIS A 25 44.24 -9.51 6.10
N TYR A 26 44.30 -9.82 4.81
CA TYR A 26 43.70 -11.07 4.29
C TYR A 26 44.42 -12.32 4.80
N LEU A 27 45.75 -12.26 5.00
CA LEU A 27 46.49 -13.36 5.61
C LEU A 27 46.15 -13.53 7.09
N SER A 28 45.94 -12.45 7.83
CA SER A 28 45.47 -12.48 9.22
C SER A 28 44.03 -12.99 9.33
N GLU A 29 43.15 -12.60 8.41
CA GLU A 29 41.77 -13.08 8.35
C GLU A 29 41.72 -14.58 7.98
N ALA A 30 42.56 -15.02 7.05
CA ALA A 30 42.72 -16.43 6.73
C ALA A 30 43.30 -17.19 7.92
N LEU A 31 44.30 -16.64 8.62
CA LEU A 31 44.89 -17.24 9.81
C LEU A 31 43.86 -17.36 10.94
N HIS A 32 42.98 -16.38 11.10
CA HIS A 32 41.91 -16.39 12.10
C HIS A 32 40.82 -17.40 11.76
N LYS A 33 40.45 -17.53 10.48
CA LYS A 33 39.54 -18.58 10.01
C LYS A 33 40.12 -20.00 10.14
N HIS A 34 41.45 -20.12 10.14
CA HIS A 34 42.17 -21.37 10.32
C HIS A 34 42.70 -21.60 11.75
N SER A 35 42.57 -20.64 12.66
CA SER A 35 42.95 -20.82 14.07
C SER A 35 41.91 -21.70 14.76
N GLU A 36 42.32 -22.42 15.81
CA GLU A 36 41.44 -23.36 16.53
C GLU A 36 40.11 -22.71 16.97
N GLU A 37 40.15 -21.46 17.45
CA GLU A 37 38.94 -20.69 17.80
C GLU A 37 38.03 -20.40 16.59
N GLY A 38 38.59 -20.07 15.43
CA GLY A 38 37.81 -19.81 14.21
C GLY A 38 37.27 -21.09 13.59
N VAL A 39 37.99 -22.20 13.74
CA VAL A 39 37.49 -23.54 13.38
C VAL A 39 36.34 -23.94 14.30
N ASP A 40 36.43 -23.67 15.61
CA ASP A 40 35.35 -23.94 16.56
C ASP A 40 34.11 -23.06 16.31
N GLU A 41 34.29 -21.79 15.98
CA GLU A 41 33.20 -20.91 15.53
C GLU A 41 32.59 -21.37 14.20
N LEU A 42 33.40 -21.82 13.25
CA LEU A 42 32.92 -22.41 11.99
C LEU A 42 32.18 -23.73 12.23
N ILE A 43 32.60 -24.55 13.19
CA ILE A 43 31.90 -25.77 13.60
C ILE A 43 30.58 -25.41 14.28
N ALA A 44 30.57 -24.45 15.20
CA ALA A 44 29.36 -24.00 15.90
C ALA A 44 28.34 -23.41 14.92
N THR A 45 28.78 -22.58 13.97
CA THR A 45 27.92 -22.06 12.90
C THR A 45 27.45 -23.15 11.95
N ASN A 46 28.26 -24.16 11.63
CA ASN A 46 27.83 -25.30 10.82
C ASN A 46 26.79 -26.16 11.56
N VAL A 47 26.97 -26.39 12.86
CA VAL A 47 25.97 -27.07 13.72
C VAL A 47 24.67 -26.27 13.76
N GLN A 48 24.74 -24.94 13.94
CA GLN A 48 23.57 -24.06 13.92
C GLN A 48 22.87 -24.05 12.55
N LEU A 49 23.62 -24.04 11.45
CA LEU A 49 23.06 -24.13 10.11
C LEU A 49 22.43 -25.52 9.85
N GLN A 50 22.98 -26.59 10.41
CA GLN A 50 22.39 -27.92 10.32
C GLN A 50 21.10 -28.04 11.14
N THR A 51 21.02 -27.43 12.33
CA THR A 51 19.79 -27.38 13.13
C THR A 51 18.72 -26.54 12.44
N ASP A 52 19.10 -25.39 11.87
CA ASP A 52 18.18 -24.54 11.12
C ASP A 52 17.69 -25.24 9.84
N LEU A 53 18.57 -25.94 9.12
CA LEU A 53 18.19 -26.77 7.96
C LEU A 53 17.23 -27.91 8.36
N ALA A 54 17.43 -28.53 9.53
CA ALA A 54 16.55 -29.57 10.05
C ALA A 54 15.17 -29.03 10.43
N ASN A 55 15.12 -27.84 11.05
CA ASN A 55 13.88 -27.14 11.38
C ASN A 55 13.13 -26.72 10.12
N GLU A 56 13.79 -26.11 9.14
CA GLU A 56 13.21 -25.76 7.85
C GLU A 56 12.69 -26.99 7.09
N ARG A 57 13.38 -28.13 7.14
CA ARG A 57 12.88 -29.39 6.56
C ARG A 57 11.63 -29.91 7.28
N LYS A 58 11.57 -29.77 8.60
CA LYS A 58 10.41 -30.16 9.41
C LYS A 58 9.21 -29.25 9.10
N ASP A 59 9.44 -27.95 8.99
CA ASP A 59 8.42 -26.96 8.66
C ASP A 59 7.95 -27.09 7.22
N ALA A 60 8.85 -27.33 6.26
CA ALA A 60 8.49 -27.65 4.87
C ALA A 60 7.65 -28.92 4.78
N ASN A 61 7.94 -29.95 5.58
CA ASN A 61 7.12 -31.16 5.65
C ASN A 61 5.75 -30.91 6.32
N ALA A 62 5.70 -30.08 7.36
CA ALA A 62 4.45 -29.66 8.00
C ALA A 62 3.57 -28.83 7.05
N LEU A 63 4.19 -27.92 6.28
CA LEU A 63 3.52 -27.12 5.26
C LEU A 63 3.05 -27.98 4.09
N ARG A 64 3.84 -28.96 3.64
CA ARG A 64 3.39 -29.95 2.64
C ARG A 64 2.22 -30.79 3.14
N LYS A 65 2.19 -31.15 4.43
CA LYS A 65 1.07 -31.86 5.03
C LYS A 65 -0.18 -30.99 5.07
N LYS A 66 -0.05 -29.73 5.50
CA LYS A 66 -1.16 -28.75 5.47
C LYS A 66 -1.63 -28.47 4.04
N LEU A 67 -0.72 -28.37 3.08
CA LEU A 67 -1.05 -28.20 1.66
C LEU A 67 -1.84 -29.41 1.14
N ARG A 68 -1.42 -30.64 1.46
CA ARG A 68 -2.17 -31.85 1.13
C ARG A 68 -3.54 -31.88 1.82
N GLU A 69 -3.64 -31.46 3.07
CA GLU A 69 -4.91 -31.35 3.80
C GLU A 69 -5.84 -30.30 3.16
N TYR A 70 -5.30 -29.18 2.68
CA TYR A 70 -6.06 -28.18 1.94
C TYR A 70 -6.43 -28.66 0.54
N GLU A 71 -5.55 -29.35 -0.17
CA GLU A 71 -5.84 -29.97 -1.46
C GLU A 71 -6.88 -31.08 -1.35
N THR A 72 -6.88 -31.86 -0.28
CA THR A 72 -7.93 -32.86 -0.02
C THR A 72 -9.24 -32.18 0.33
N ARG A 73 -9.24 -31.13 1.17
CA ARG A 73 -10.46 -30.35 1.44
C ARG A 73 -11.00 -29.66 0.20
N PHE A 74 -10.11 -29.18 -0.66
CA PHE A 74 -10.50 -28.55 -1.92
C PHE A 74 -11.06 -29.58 -2.89
N ARG A 75 -10.47 -30.78 -2.97
CA ARG A 75 -11.02 -31.91 -3.72
C ARG A 75 -12.37 -32.37 -3.17
N GLU A 76 -12.53 -32.46 -1.85
CA GLU A 76 -13.79 -32.80 -1.19
C GLU A 76 -14.86 -31.74 -1.50
N LEU A 77 -14.52 -30.44 -1.49
CA LEU A 77 -15.43 -29.36 -1.90
C LEU A 77 -15.73 -29.37 -3.40
N GLU A 78 -14.76 -29.71 -4.24
CA GLU A 78 -14.96 -29.89 -5.70
C GLU A 78 -15.80 -31.13 -6.01
N GLU A 79 -15.65 -32.20 -5.24
CA GLU A 79 -16.43 -33.44 -5.34
C GLU A 79 -17.85 -33.21 -4.81
N GLU A 80 -18.03 -32.46 -3.71
CA GLU A 80 -19.34 -31.99 -3.25
C GLU A 80 -20.03 -31.06 -4.28
N LEU A 81 -19.26 -30.19 -4.96
CA LEU A 81 -19.76 -29.35 -6.05
C LEU A 81 -20.04 -30.17 -7.33
N ALA A 82 -19.24 -31.20 -7.60
CA ALA A 82 -19.42 -32.09 -8.74
C ALA A 82 -20.62 -33.02 -8.53
N ASP A 83 -20.84 -33.49 -7.30
CA ASP A 83 -22.02 -34.25 -6.89
C ASP A 83 -23.27 -33.35 -6.91
N ALA A 84 -23.17 -32.09 -6.47
CA ALA A 84 -24.25 -31.10 -6.65
C ALA A 84 -24.54 -30.78 -8.13
N ARG A 85 -23.52 -30.88 -9.00
CA ARG A 85 -23.66 -30.70 -10.45
C ARG A 85 -24.15 -31.96 -11.17
N GLN A 86 -23.80 -33.16 -10.70
CA GLN A 86 -24.32 -34.42 -11.23
C GLN A 86 -25.78 -34.66 -10.80
N ASN A 87 -26.17 -34.24 -9.60
CA ASN A 87 -27.57 -34.25 -9.19
C ASN A 87 -28.45 -33.22 -9.93
N THR A 88 -27.84 -32.29 -10.67
CA THR A 88 -28.56 -31.29 -11.51
C THR A 88 -28.44 -31.56 -13.01
N THR A 89 -27.83 -32.68 -13.44
CA THR A 89 -27.61 -32.98 -14.87
C THR A 89 -28.11 -34.34 -15.35
N ALA A 90 -28.91 -35.07 -14.56
CA ALA A 90 -29.62 -36.26 -15.04
C ALA A 90 -31.11 -35.96 -15.25
N THR A 91 -31.52 -35.97 -16.52
CA THR A 91 -32.88 -35.92 -17.10
C THR A 91 -33.54 -34.53 -17.23
N PRO A 92 -33.75 -34.03 -18.47
CA PRO A 92 -34.64 -32.90 -18.69
C PRO A 92 -36.07 -33.45 -18.72
N SER A 93 -36.76 -33.43 -17.58
CA SER A 93 -38.22 -33.55 -17.55
C SER A 93 -38.82 -32.22 -17.12
N ARG A 94 -39.71 -31.74 -17.98
CA ARG A 94 -40.17 -30.36 -18.11
C ARG A 94 -41.34 -30.04 -17.18
N ASP A 95 -41.24 -30.32 -15.87
CA ASP A 95 -42.41 -30.16 -14.96
C ASP A 95 -42.10 -29.74 -13.50
N ASP A 96 -40.90 -29.23 -13.17
CA ASP A 96 -40.56 -28.86 -11.77
C ASP A 96 -40.55 -27.33 -11.46
N ASP A 97 -41.12 -26.49 -12.34
CA ASP A 97 -41.38 -25.07 -12.03
C ASP A 97 -42.58 -24.88 -11.07
N ASP A 98 -43.33 -25.95 -10.73
CA ASP A 98 -44.59 -25.89 -9.98
C ASP A 98 -44.50 -26.58 -8.59
N ASN A 99 -43.40 -26.45 -7.86
CA ASN A 99 -43.34 -26.92 -6.46
C ASN A 99 -43.56 -25.75 -5.47
N PRO A 100 -44.82 -25.43 -5.09
CA PRO A 100 -45.16 -24.24 -4.30
C PRO A 100 -44.52 -24.24 -2.91
N THR A 101 -44.12 -25.41 -2.40
CA THR A 101 -43.47 -25.54 -1.09
C THR A 101 -42.03 -25.05 -1.11
N LEU A 102 -41.30 -25.34 -2.20
CA LEU A 102 -39.92 -24.89 -2.35
C LEU A 102 -39.87 -23.39 -2.71
N GLN A 103 -40.83 -22.94 -3.53
CA GLN A 103 -40.99 -21.53 -3.85
C GLN A 103 -41.40 -20.71 -2.61
N ALA A 104 -42.29 -21.24 -1.75
CA ALA A 104 -42.65 -20.60 -0.49
C ALA A 104 -41.48 -20.53 0.50
N GLN A 105 -40.66 -21.57 0.60
CA GLN A 105 -39.46 -21.56 1.45
C GLN A 105 -38.41 -20.57 0.93
N MET A 106 -38.20 -20.50 -0.39
CA MET A 106 -37.33 -19.49 -0.99
C MET A 106 -37.88 -18.07 -0.79
N HIS A 107 -39.20 -17.86 -0.93
CA HIS A 107 -39.79 -16.55 -0.65
C HIS A 107 -39.70 -16.17 0.84
N GLU A 108 -39.84 -17.13 1.76
CA GLU A 108 -39.68 -16.91 3.19
C GLU A 108 -38.23 -16.58 3.56
N GLU A 109 -37.26 -17.25 2.93
CA GLU A 109 -35.84 -16.93 3.09
C GLU A 109 -35.47 -15.58 2.47
N ILE A 110 -36.01 -15.25 1.30
CA ILE A 110 -35.84 -13.93 0.67
C ILE A 110 -36.48 -12.84 1.53
N LEU A 111 -37.68 -13.06 2.09
CA LEU A 111 -38.33 -12.14 3.03
C LEU A 111 -37.52 -11.97 4.32
N TYR A 112 -36.95 -13.05 4.85
CA TYR A 112 -36.10 -13.00 6.03
C TYR A 112 -34.80 -12.22 5.75
N LEU A 113 -34.18 -12.43 4.59
CA LEU A 113 -33.00 -11.69 4.16
C LEU A 113 -33.31 -10.22 3.90
N HIS A 114 -34.46 -9.89 3.29
CA HIS A 114 -34.93 -8.52 3.16
C HIS A 114 -35.18 -7.87 4.52
N GLN A 115 -35.91 -8.51 5.43
CA GLN A 115 -36.13 -7.97 6.78
C GLN A 115 -34.82 -7.77 7.57
N LYS A 116 -33.83 -8.65 7.38
CA LYS A 116 -32.51 -8.50 7.98
C LYS A 116 -31.75 -7.33 7.35
N ASN A 117 -31.86 -7.16 6.04
CA ASN A 117 -31.23 -6.05 5.33
C ASN A 117 -31.88 -4.72 5.70
N ASP A 118 -33.22 -4.67 5.78
CA ASP A 118 -33.99 -3.50 6.21
C ASP A 118 -33.62 -3.10 7.64
N ARG A 119 -33.47 -4.06 8.56
CA ARG A 119 -32.98 -3.78 9.93
C ARG A 119 -31.55 -3.25 9.92
N LEU A 120 -30.67 -3.79 9.08
CA LEU A 120 -29.30 -3.30 8.97
C LEU A 120 -29.28 -1.89 8.36
N GLU A 121 -30.09 -1.63 7.34
CA GLU A 121 -30.26 -0.29 6.76
C GLU A 121 -30.81 0.69 7.81
N GLU A 122 -31.82 0.30 8.57
CA GLU A 122 -32.37 1.10 9.66
C GLU A 122 -31.31 1.40 10.72
N THR A 123 -30.53 0.41 11.17
CA THR A 123 -29.42 0.65 12.11
C THR A 123 -28.32 1.53 11.54
N VAL A 124 -28.03 1.45 10.23
CA VAL A 124 -27.07 2.33 9.57
C VAL A 124 -27.63 3.75 9.47
N THR A 125 -28.93 3.92 9.22
CA THR A 125 -29.58 5.24 9.21
C THR A 125 -29.61 5.86 10.59
N THR A 126 -29.96 5.11 11.64
CA THR A 126 -29.96 5.63 13.02
C THR A 126 -28.55 5.99 13.48
N LEU A 127 -27.54 5.15 13.20
CA LEU A 127 -26.15 5.48 13.51
C LEU A 127 -25.67 6.73 12.74
N ARG A 128 -26.11 6.93 11.50
CA ARG A 128 -25.81 8.15 10.73
C ARG A 128 -26.50 9.38 11.33
N GLU A 129 -27.76 9.26 11.75
CA GLU A 129 -28.50 10.33 12.42
C GLU A 129 -27.89 10.67 13.78
N GLU A 130 -27.47 9.69 14.57
CA GLU A 130 -26.75 9.90 15.83
C GLU A 130 -25.40 10.60 15.63
N VAL A 131 -24.64 10.23 14.61
CA VAL A 131 -23.37 10.92 14.27
C VAL A 131 -23.63 12.35 13.84
N MET A 132 -24.66 12.59 13.03
CA MET A 132 -25.08 13.93 12.62
C MET A 132 -25.58 14.76 13.81
N SER A 133 -26.32 14.16 14.75
CA SER A 133 -26.77 14.83 15.99
C SER A 133 -25.59 15.19 16.88
N LYS A 134 -24.65 14.26 17.10
CA LYS A 134 -23.42 14.51 17.86
C LYS A 134 -22.56 15.59 17.19
N GLU A 135 -22.48 15.63 15.87
CA GLU A 135 -21.82 16.72 15.15
C GLU A 135 -22.55 18.06 15.28
N GLN A 136 -23.88 18.07 15.25
CA GLN A 136 -24.68 19.27 15.48
C GLN A 136 -24.55 19.78 16.91
N GLU A 137 -24.52 18.90 17.91
CA GLU A 137 -24.26 19.24 19.31
C GLU A 137 -22.83 19.77 19.51
N LYS A 138 -21.83 19.15 18.88
CA LYS A 138 -20.45 19.67 18.86
C LYS A 138 -20.37 21.03 18.19
N ARG A 139 -21.09 21.26 17.08
CA ARG A 139 -21.17 22.58 16.43
C ARG A 139 -21.88 23.60 17.30
N LYS A 140 -23.00 23.24 17.95
CA LYS A 140 -23.71 24.11 18.91
C LYS A 140 -22.82 24.46 20.11
N MET A 141 -22.10 23.50 20.68
CA MET A 141 -21.14 23.75 21.76
C MET A 141 -19.97 24.62 21.28
N ALA A 142 -19.46 24.40 20.07
CA ALA A 142 -18.40 25.22 19.49
C ALA A 142 -18.88 26.64 19.16
N GLU A 143 -20.11 26.81 18.67
CA GLU A 143 -20.74 28.12 18.44
C GLU A 143 -21.04 28.85 19.74
N HIS A 144 -21.46 28.13 20.79
CA HIS A 144 -21.68 28.69 22.12
C HIS A 144 -20.36 29.13 22.77
N MET A 145 -19.31 28.29 22.72
CA MET A 145 -17.96 28.67 23.15
C MET A 145 -17.39 29.84 22.34
N ARG A 146 -17.67 29.90 21.04
CA ARG A 146 -17.25 30.99 20.16
C ARG A 146 -18.05 32.28 20.41
N GLY A 147 -19.32 32.18 20.77
CA GLY A 147 -20.16 33.29 21.23
C GLY A 147 -19.68 33.88 22.56
N MET A 148 -19.19 33.03 23.46
CA MET A 148 -18.62 33.43 24.76
C MET A 148 -17.24 34.10 24.62
N ALA A 149 -16.41 33.64 23.68
CA ALA A 149 -15.13 34.31 23.39
C ALA A 149 -15.31 35.71 22.74
N GLY A 150 -16.46 35.95 22.11
CA GLY A 150 -16.78 37.20 21.41
C GLY A 150 -17.43 38.30 22.26
N LYS A 151 -17.93 38.00 23.46
CA LYS A 151 -18.59 38.97 24.34
C LYS A 151 -18.08 38.87 25.79
N ARG A 152 -16.87 39.38 26.03
CA ARG A 152 -16.47 39.81 27.38
C ARG A 152 -16.99 41.22 27.60
N GLY A 153 -18.18 41.32 28.18
CA GLY A 153 -18.77 42.57 28.64
C GLY A 153 -20.25 42.40 28.91
N GLU A 154 -20.58 42.23 30.19
CA GLU A 154 -21.93 42.25 30.77
C GLU A 154 -22.87 41.07 30.42
N GLU A 155 -23.08 40.17 31.39
CA GLU A 155 -24.40 39.85 31.96
C GLU A 155 -24.34 38.64 32.91
N THR A 156 -24.80 38.83 34.14
CA THR A 156 -24.86 37.83 35.22
C THR A 156 -25.92 36.74 35.01
N THR A 157 -26.72 36.83 33.94
CA THR A 157 -27.74 35.86 33.54
C THR A 157 -27.14 34.63 32.87
N GLY A 158 -26.12 34.80 32.02
CA GLY A 158 -25.44 33.67 31.36
C GLY A 158 -24.63 32.79 32.31
N LEU A 159 -24.16 33.33 33.44
CA LEU A 159 -23.50 32.55 34.50
C LEU A 159 -24.46 31.60 35.20
N ARG A 160 -25.72 32.00 35.39
CA ARG A 160 -26.74 31.18 36.05
C ARG A 160 -27.29 30.08 35.15
N GLU A 161 -27.50 30.38 33.86
CA GLU A 161 -27.89 29.36 32.87
C GLU A 161 -26.76 28.34 32.64
N MET A 162 -25.51 28.80 32.72
CA MET A 162 -24.34 27.92 32.70
C MET A 162 -24.27 27.07 33.97
N GLU A 163 -24.49 27.64 35.16
CA GLU A 163 -24.54 26.89 36.42
C GLU A 163 -25.65 25.82 36.41
N GLU A 164 -26.86 26.16 35.95
CA GLU A 164 -27.97 25.20 35.78
C GLU A 164 -27.61 24.10 34.75
N MET A 165 -26.95 24.44 33.63
CA MET A 165 -26.52 23.46 32.63
C MET A 165 -25.40 22.53 33.14
N TRP A 166 -24.40 23.06 33.86
CA TRP A 166 -23.35 22.25 34.49
C TRP A 166 -23.93 21.36 35.59
N GLN A 167 -24.94 21.85 36.31
CA GLN A 167 -25.65 21.08 37.31
C GLN A 167 -26.49 19.96 36.68
N ASP A 168 -27.14 20.19 35.54
CA ASP A 168 -27.84 19.17 34.78
C ASP A 168 -26.91 18.14 34.14
N LEU A 169 -25.74 18.57 33.63
CA LEU A 169 -24.70 17.67 33.13
C LEU A 169 -24.08 16.84 34.26
N LEU A 170 -23.85 17.44 35.42
CA LEU A 170 -23.36 16.74 36.61
C LEU A 170 -24.40 15.75 37.14
N ASN A 171 -25.68 16.11 37.14
CA ASN A 171 -26.78 15.21 37.52
C ASN A 171 -26.95 14.06 36.52
N ALA A 172 -26.81 14.31 35.22
CA ALA A 172 -26.83 13.28 34.19
C ALA A 172 -25.63 12.34 34.29
N GLU A 173 -24.43 12.89 34.58
CA GLU A 173 -23.21 12.10 34.69
C GLU A 173 -23.14 11.31 36.01
N THR A 174 -23.66 11.87 37.11
CA THR A 174 -23.86 11.13 38.37
C THR A 174 -24.90 10.02 38.20
N GLY A 175 -25.98 10.25 37.47
CA GLY A 175 -26.97 9.21 37.13
C GLY A 175 -26.39 8.07 36.27
N ARG A 176 -25.52 8.38 35.29
CA ARG A 176 -24.80 7.33 34.54
C ARG A 176 -23.82 6.56 35.41
N ARG A 177 -23.13 7.25 36.32
CA ARG A 177 -22.22 6.61 37.28
C ARG A 177 -22.98 5.68 38.22
N GLU A 178 -24.12 6.11 38.74
CA GLU A 178 -24.98 5.32 39.62
C GLU A 178 -25.53 4.08 38.88
N GLN A 179 -25.94 4.20 37.62
CA GLN A 179 -26.35 3.06 36.79
C GLN A 179 -25.20 2.08 36.54
N ALA A 180 -24.00 2.57 36.24
CA ALA A 180 -22.82 1.73 36.07
C ALA A 180 -22.41 1.04 37.39
N GLU A 181 -22.53 1.73 38.52
CA GLU A 181 -22.28 1.18 39.85
C GLU A 181 -23.34 0.14 40.24
N GLU A 182 -24.61 0.35 39.89
CA GLU A 182 -25.68 -0.65 40.04
C GLU A 182 -25.45 -1.88 39.17
N GLU A 183 -24.98 -1.72 37.93
CA GLU A 183 -24.62 -2.83 37.03
C GLU A 183 -23.41 -3.59 37.56
N ILE A 184 -22.38 -2.90 38.05
CA ILE A 184 -21.23 -3.52 38.71
C ILE A 184 -21.66 -4.23 39.99
N ALA A 185 -22.60 -3.67 40.77
CA ALA A 185 -23.16 -4.32 41.94
C ALA A 185 -23.97 -5.57 41.56
N LYS A 186 -24.80 -5.52 40.50
CA LYS A 186 -25.52 -6.67 39.95
C LYS A 186 -24.57 -7.76 39.47
N LEU A 187 -23.52 -7.42 38.72
CA LEU A 187 -22.50 -8.35 38.26
C LEU A 187 -21.70 -8.94 39.43
N ARG A 188 -21.41 -8.16 40.47
CA ARG A 188 -20.79 -8.67 41.71
C ARG A 188 -21.73 -9.59 42.47
N ASN A 189 -23.02 -9.29 42.52
CA ASN A 189 -24.05 -10.16 43.12
C ASN A 189 -24.23 -11.45 42.31
N GLU A 190 -24.14 -11.38 40.99
CA GLU A 190 -24.23 -12.54 40.10
C GLU A 190 -22.96 -13.40 40.18
N ILE A 191 -21.78 -12.79 40.26
CA ILE A 191 -20.51 -13.50 40.52
C ILE A 191 -20.50 -14.15 41.89
N THR A 192 -21.06 -13.50 42.92
CA THR A 192 -21.17 -14.10 44.26
C THR A 192 -22.23 -15.19 44.31
N ALA A 193 -23.35 -15.05 43.59
CA ALA A 193 -24.36 -16.09 43.42
C ALA A 193 -23.81 -17.31 42.67
N LEU A 194 -23.08 -17.10 41.57
CA LEU A 194 -22.41 -18.16 40.80
C LEU A 194 -21.30 -18.84 41.61
N ARG A 195 -20.58 -18.09 42.46
CA ARG A 195 -19.61 -18.67 43.39
C ARG A 195 -20.28 -19.46 44.52
N LEU A 196 -21.46 -19.04 44.97
CA LEU A 196 -22.26 -19.75 45.97
C LEU A 196 -22.90 -21.03 45.39
N GLU A 197 -23.34 -20.97 44.13
CA GLU A 197 -23.86 -22.11 43.36
C GLU A 197 -22.74 -23.14 43.09
N LYS A 198 -21.52 -22.67 42.82
CA LYS A 198 -20.34 -23.54 42.62
C LYS A 198 -19.74 -24.09 43.92
N ALA A 199 -20.13 -23.54 45.09
CA ALA A 199 -19.63 -23.93 46.41
C ALA A 199 -20.58 -24.83 47.21
N SER A 200 -21.76 -25.19 46.69
CA SER A 200 -22.74 -26.04 47.39
C SER A 200 -22.62 -27.52 46.97
N PRO A 201 -22.41 -28.48 47.89
CA PRO A 201 -22.30 -29.89 47.54
C PRO A 201 -23.64 -30.67 47.73
N ALA A 202 -23.93 -31.53 46.73
CA ALA A 202 -24.82 -32.72 46.75
C ALA A 202 -26.29 -32.56 46.29
N PRO A 203 -27.04 -33.65 46.01
CA PRO A 203 -26.81 -34.68 45.00
C PRO A 203 -28.08 -35.02 44.13
N THR A 204 -27.83 -35.66 42.99
CA THR A 204 -28.66 -36.55 42.13
C THR A 204 -30.17 -36.79 42.40
N ARG A 205 -31.01 -36.61 41.36
CA ARG A 205 -32.22 -37.42 41.00
C ARG A 205 -32.63 -37.07 39.54
N VAL A 206 -32.39 -37.90 38.53
CA VAL A 206 -33.12 -39.12 38.08
C VAL A 206 -34.56 -38.85 37.60
N GLY A 207 -34.76 -39.07 36.30
CA GLY A 207 -36.04 -39.37 35.65
C GLY A 207 -36.77 -38.15 35.07
N ASP A 208 -37.37 -38.17 33.89
CA ASP A 208 -37.56 -39.25 32.93
C ASP A 208 -38.09 -38.59 31.63
N LYS A 209 -37.58 -39.07 30.48
CA LYS A 209 -38.23 -39.21 29.17
C LYS A 209 -39.15 -38.08 28.67
N LEU A 210 -38.92 -37.67 27.42
CA LEU A 210 -39.66 -38.19 26.27
C LEU A 210 -39.10 -37.69 24.91
N LYS A 211 -38.82 -38.69 24.04
CA LYS A 211 -38.91 -38.70 22.57
C LYS A 211 -37.84 -38.03 21.69
N ALA A 212 -36.79 -38.84 21.47
CA ALA A 212 -36.15 -39.23 20.19
C ALA A 212 -37.02 -39.12 18.90
N PRO A 213 -36.45 -39.16 17.65
CA PRO A 213 -35.21 -39.86 17.21
C PRO A 213 -34.20 -39.00 16.40
N ARG A 214 -32.87 -39.14 16.56
CA ARG A 214 -31.94 -40.20 16.07
C ARG A 214 -32.01 -40.38 14.54
N ARG A 215 -30.93 -40.47 13.74
CA ARG A 215 -29.47 -40.72 13.94
C ARG A 215 -28.84 -40.68 12.52
N ARG A 216 -27.60 -40.24 12.29
CA ARG A 216 -26.32 -41.02 12.15
C ARG A 216 -25.45 -40.14 11.22
N SER A 217 -24.12 -40.01 11.30
CA SER A 217 -23.08 -40.96 11.66
C SER A 217 -21.77 -40.19 11.90
N ARG A 218 -21.02 -40.49 12.96
CA ARG A 218 -19.54 -40.55 12.92
C ARG A 218 -19.04 -41.23 14.19
N MET A 219 -18.64 -42.49 14.06
CA MET A 219 -17.82 -43.18 15.04
C MET A 219 -17.11 -44.35 14.36
N ASP A 220 -15.78 -44.31 14.41
CA ASP A 220 -14.83 -45.38 14.71
C ASP A 220 -13.44 -44.75 14.46
N GLU A 221 -12.55 -44.51 15.45
CA GLU A 221 -12.03 -45.41 16.50
C GLU A 221 -11.31 -46.61 15.83
N LEU A 222 -9.99 -46.78 15.96
CA LEU A 222 -9.38 -47.37 17.15
C LEU A 222 -7.84 -47.30 17.17
N ASN A 223 -7.35 -47.38 18.42
CA ASN A 223 -6.03 -47.71 18.96
C ASN A 223 -5.04 -46.58 19.23
N SER A 224 -4.30 -46.56 20.34
CA SER A 224 -4.33 -47.19 21.68
C SER A 224 -3.07 -46.66 22.37
N VAL A 225 -3.02 -46.73 23.71
CA VAL A 225 -1.85 -46.58 24.61
C VAL A 225 -1.56 -45.17 25.16
N HIS A 226 -2.16 -44.89 26.32
CA HIS A 226 -1.48 -44.71 27.62
C HIS A 226 -0.21 -43.82 27.67
N SER A 227 -0.30 -42.64 28.28
CA SER A 227 0.36 -42.33 29.57
C SER A 227 0.21 -40.85 29.94
N ASP A 228 -0.11 -40.63 31.21
CA ASP A 228 0.15 -39.40 31.98
C ASP A 228 1.51 -38.78 31.63
N ILE A 229 1.57 -37.47 31.38
CA ILE A 229 2.67 -36.51 31.63
C ILE A 229 2.08 -35.11 31.33
N GLU A 230 1.45 -34.48 32.32
CA GLU A 230 1.23 -33.02 32.35
C GLU A 230 1.44 -32.51 33.79
N ASP A 231 2.56 -32.93 34.38
CA ASP A 231 2.97 -32.57 35.76
C ASP A 231 4.44 -32.11 35.82
N ASP A 232 5.00 -31.53 34.73
CA ASP A 232 6.45 -31.23 34.67
C ASP A 232 6.83 -29.85 34.09
N ILE A 233 6.18 -28.78 34.57
CA ILE A 233 6.72 -27.40 34.47
C ILE A 233 6.96 -26.78 35.87
N ALA A 234 6.75 -27.54 36.95
CA ALA A 234 6.92 -27.08 38.33
C ALA A 234 8.21 -27.58 39.04
N SER A 235 9.07 -28.37 38.39
CA SER A 235 10.19 -29.06 39.06
C SER A 235 11.62 -28.76 38.53
N GLY A 236 11.78 -27.79 37.62
CA GLY A 236 13.07 -27.53 36.95
C GLY A 236 14.05 -26.53 37.60
N VAL A 237 13.75 -25.96 38.79
CA VAL A 237 14.66 -24.99 39.47
C VAL A 237 14.83 -25.35 40.96
N ARG A 238 15.10 -26.63 41.23
CA ARG A 238 15.57 -27.10 42.54
C ARG A 238 16.84 -27.92 42.37
N ILE A 239 17.94 -27.27 41.99
CA ILE A 239 19.33 -27.62 42.35
C ILE A 239 20.18 -26.38 41.97
N ALA A 240 20.35 -25.46 42.94
CA ALA A 240 21.39 -24.42 43.08
C ALA A 240 20.93 -23.50 44.24
N LEU A 241 21.19 -23.90 45.49
CA LEU A 241 22.24 -23.34 46.35
C LEU A 241 21.90 -21.94 46.91
N ASP A 242 21.43 -21.94 48.17
CA ASP A 242 21.53 -20.90 49.21
C ASP A 242 21.72 -19.44 48.79
N ASP A 243 20.61 -18.70 48.69
CA ASP A 243 20.64 -17.23 48.60
C ASP A 243 19.92 -16.60 49.82
N PRO A 244 20.65 -15.98 50.77
CA PRO A 244 20.11 -15.41 52.02
C PRO A 244 19.13 -14.25 51.78
N VAL A 245 19.10 -13.69 50.57
CA VAL A 245 18.26 -12.56 50.19
C VAL A 245 16.78 -12.94 50.12
N VAL A 246 16.46 -14.16 49.68
CA VAL A 246 15.06 -14.60 49.51
C VAL A 246 14.42 -14.95 50.86
N THR A 247 15.21 -15.43 51.82
CA THR A 247 14.77 -15.64 53.20
C THR A 247 14.55 -14.32 53.95
N ASP A 248 15.40 -13.31 53.72
CA ASP A 248 15.23 -11.99 54.30
C ASP A 248 14.02 -11.25 53.72
N LEU A 249 13.79 -11.33 52.40
CA LEU A 249 12.60 -10.76 51.76
C LEU A 249 11.30 -11.39 52.28
N ARG A 250 11.27 -12.71 52.54
CA ARG A 250 10.08 -13.35 53.15
C ARG A 250 9.86 -12.90 54.59
N ARG A 251 10.93 -12.76 55.36
CA ARG A 251 10.86 -12.30 56.76
C ARG A 251 10.43 -10.84 56.85
N GLU A 252 10.88 -10.00 55.92
CA GLU A 252 10.51 -8.60 55.82
C GLU A 252 9.05 -8.43 55.35
N LEU A 253 8.57 -9.29 54.45
CA LEU A 253 7.16 -9.33 54.04
C LEU A 253 6.23 -9.80 55.18
N GLU A 254 6.68 -10.72 56.03
CA GLU A 254 5.95 -11.12 57.24
C GLU A 254 5.94 -10.01 58.30
N LEU A 255 7.06 -9.29 58.46
CA LEU A 255 7.15 -8.11 59.35
C LEU A 255 6.23 -6.98 58.88
N GLN A 256 6.22 -6.65 57.59
CA GLN A 256 5.35 -5.60 57.05
C GLN A 256 3.87 -5.98 57.13
N LYS A 257 3.53 -7.27 57.01
CA LYS A 257 2.16 -7.74 57.26
C LYS A 257 1.78 -7.64 58.73
N HIS A 258 2.68 -7.99 59.65
CA HIS A 258 2.45 -7.84 61.08
C HIS A 258 2.30 -6.36 61.48
N GLU A 259 3.11 -5.48 60.90
CA GLU A 259 3.04 -4.03 61.10
C GLU A 259 1.76 -3.43 60.51
N ALA A 260 1.30 -3.91 59.34
CA ALA A 260 0.01 -3.51 58.78
C ALA A 260 -1.18 -4.01 59.64
N GLU A 261 -1.07 -5.18 60.25
CA GLU A 261 -2.06 -5.69 61.19
C GLU A 261 -2.05 -4.94 62.53
N GLU A 262 -0.88 -4.56 63.05
CA GLU A 262 -0.74 -3.71 64.23
C GLU A 262 -1.24 -2.30 63.98
N LEU A 263 -0.94 -1.70 62.81
CA LEU A 263 -1.48 -0.41 62.40
C LEU A 263 -3.00 -0.48 62.26
N ARG A 264 -3.57 -1.56 61.70
CA ARG A 264 -5.03 -1.76 61.67
C ARG A 264 -5.64 -1.95 63.06
N ARG A 265 -4.98 -2.67 63.97
CA ARG A 265 -5.41 -2.79 65.38
C ARG A 265 -5.33 -1.44 66.11
N ASN A 266 -4.29 -0.65 65.87
CA ASN A 266 -4.11 0.68 66.45
C ASN A 266 -5.12 1.69 65.89
N LEU A 267 -5.45 1.62 64.60
CA LEU A 267 -6.51 2.43 63.98
C LEU A 267 -7.91 2.03 64.50
N ALA A 268 -8.17 0.73 64.67
CA ALA A 268 -9.38 0.24 65.31
C ALA A 268 -9.47 0.68 66.78
N ALA A 269 -8.36 0.66 67.52
CA ALA A 269 -8.28 1.14 68.90
C ALA A 269 -8.47 2.67 68.99
N GLN A 270 -7.88 3.46 68.07
CA GLN A 270 -8.11 4.90 67.98
C GLN A 270 -9.56 5.24 67.63
N THR A 271 -10.18 4.45 66.75
CA THR A 271 -11.60 4.61 66.40
C THR A 271 -12.51 4.24 67.59
N SER A 272 -12.15 3.21 68.35
CA SER A 272 -12.82 2.84 69.60
C SER A 272 -12.65 3.91 70.70
N MET A 273 -11.46 4.51 70.82
CA MET A 273 -11.22 5.63 71.74
C MET A 273 -11.96 6.89 71.32
N LEU A 274 -12.07 7.19 70.02
CA LEU A 274 -12.85 8.33 69.52
C LEU A 274 -14.35 8.14 69.74
N THR A 275 -14.87 6.92 69.55
CA THR A 275 -16.27 6.62 69.87
C THR A 275 -16.54 6.61 71.38
N SER A 276 -15.58 6.16 72.20
CA SER A 276 -15.63 6.28 73.66
C SER A 276 -15.58 7.74 74.12
N ARG A 277 -14.69 8.55 73.55
CA ARG A 277 -14.53 9.97 73.88
C ARG A 277 -15.73 10.80 73.41
N ASN A 278 -16.37 10.40 72.30
CA ASN A 278 -17.65 11.00 71.88
C ASN A 278 -18.80 10.62 72.83
N ARG A 279 -18.85 9.38 73.32
CA ARG A 279 -19.81 8.98 74.38
C ARG A 279 -19.53 9.69 75.70
N GLU A 280 -18.27 9.88 76.08
CA GLU A 280 -17.88 10.65 77.26
C GLU A 280 -18.22 12.13 77.09
N ARG A 281 -18.04 12.69 75.89
CA ARG A 281 -18.48 14.04 75.56
C ARG A 281 -20.00 14.17 75.64
N GLU A 282 -20.78 13.20 75.16
CA GLU A 282 -22.24 13.16 75.31
C GLU A 282 -22.67 12.98 76.78
N MET A 283 -21.95 12.17 77.56
CA MET A 283 -22.14 12.03 79.01
C MET A 283 -21.81 13.32 79.76
N LEU A 284 -20.76 14.05 79.35
CA LEU A 284 -20.40 15.36 79.91
C LEU A 284 -21.36 16.45 79.44
N GLN A 285 -21.88 16.39 78.22
CA GLN A 285 -22.93 17.29 77.74
C GLN A 285 -24.23 17.08 78.50
N THR A 286 -24.64 15.82 78.73
CA THR A 286 -25.80 15.49 79.56
C THR A 286 -25.57 15.85 81.04
N GLN A 287 -24.36 15.69 81.58
CA GLN A 287 -24.01 16.14 82.93
C GLN A 287 -23.96 17.67 83.04
N VAL A 288 -23.54 18.38 81.99
CA VAL A 288 -23.60 19.86 81.90
C VAL A 288 -25.04 20.33 81.71
N GLU A 289 -25.88 19.60 80.99
CA GLU A 289 -27.31 19.87 80.87
C GLU A 289 -28.03 19.61 82.20
N ASP A 290 -27.67 18.56 82.93
CA ASP A 290 -28.15 18.30 84.29
C ASP A 290 -27.63 19.35 85.30
N LEU A 291 -26.38 19.83 85.18
CA LEU A 291 -25.83 20.92 85.99
C LEU A 291 -26.44 22.29 85.59
N LYS A 292 -26.80 22.48 84.31
CA LYS A 292 -27.58 23.63 83.84
C LYS A 292 -29.03 23.57 84.31
N LEU A 293 -29.62 22.39 84.43
CA LEU A 293 -30.93 22.19 85.04
C LEU A 293 -30.86 22.36 86.57
N MET A 294 -29.77 21.96 87.23
CA MET A 294 -29.55 22.17 88.66
C MET A 294 -29.32 23.66 89.00
N THR A 295 -28.65 24.41 88.12
CA THR A 295 -28.48 25.87 88.25
C THR A 295 -29.72 26.66 87.81
N ARG A 296 -30.51 26.16 86.84
CA ARG A 296 -31.82 26.76 86.46
C ARG A 296 -32.98 26.38 87.37
N LYS A 297 -32.82 25.40 88.27
CA LYS A 297 -33.79 25.05 89.32
C LYS A 297 -33.43 25.61 90.70
N SER A 298 -32.33 26.37 90.78
CA SER A 298 -31.89 27.14 91.96
C SER A 298 -32.08 28.65 91.82
N ASP A 299 -32.62 29.15 90.70
CA ASP A 299 -32.89 30.57 90.48
C ASP A 299 -34.36 30.89 90.76
N GLY A 300 -34.71 30.73 92.04
CA GLY A 300 -36.04 30.86 92.59
C GLY A 300 -35.98 31.23 94.07
N GLY A 301 -35.48 32.43 94.37
CA GLY A 301 -35.79 33.14 95.61
C GLY A 301 -34.77 33.10 96.74
N ALA A 302 -34.24 34.30 97.02
CA ALA A 302 -33.87 34.85 98.33
C ALA A 302 -32.40 34.77 98.83
N ARG A 303 -31.85 36.00 99.01
CA ARG A 303 -30.76 36.47 99.91
C ARG A 303 -29.32 36.32 99.38
N SER A 304 -28.43 37.32 99.42
CA SER A 304 -28.20 38.51 100.28
C SER A 304 -27.49 39.62 99.45
N LEU A 305 -27.68 40.94 99.55
CA LEU A 305 -27.66 41.91 100.67
C LEU A 305 -26.36 41.92 101.50
N ALA A 306 -25.30 42.55 100.99
CA ALA A 306 -24.30 43.32 101.76
C ALA A 306 -23.25 43.92 100.82
N GLY A 307 -23.15 45.26 100.71
CA GLY A 307 -22.02 45.89 100.02
C GLY A 307 -22.06 47.41 99.89
N GLU A 308 -23.24 48.02 99.70
CA GLU A 308 -23.35 49.46 99.41
C GLU A 308 -24.24 50.16 100.44
N SER A 309 -23.69 50.52 101.61
CA SER A 309 -24.37 51.35 102.62
C SER A 309 -23.40 51.91 103.68
N ILE A 310 -22.24 52.47 103.29
CA ILE A 310 -21.31 53.09 104.25
C ILE A 310 -20.83 54.51 103.89
N PHE A 311 -21.12 55.05 102.70
CA PHE A 311 -20.62 56.38 102.32
C PHE A 311 -21.62 57.55 102.44
N ASP A 312 -22.88 57.29 102.82
CA ASP A 312 -23.94 58.32 102.75
C ASP A 312 -24.48 58.79 104.11
N ARG A 313 -23.69 58.67 105.20
CA ARG A 313 -24.16 58.96 106.58
C ARG A 313 -23.25 59.73 107.51
N SER A 314 -22.24 60.41 106.98
CA SER A 314 -21.40 61.38 107.71
C SER A 314 -20.89 62.36 106.67
N VAL A 315 -21.33 63.61 106.55
CA VAL A 315 -21.26 64.67 107.55
C VAL A 315 -22.22 65.80 107.11
N SER A 316 -23.53 65.58 107.30
CA SER A 316 -24.52 66.66 107.43
C SER A 316 -24.76 66.94 108.91
N ARG A 317 -23.74 67.50 109.58
CA ARG A 317 -23.84 68.10 110.93
C ARG A 317 -23.05 69.40 110.97
N ALA A 318 -23.36 70.28 110.05
CA ALA A 318 -23.13 71.71 110.20
C ALA A 318 -24.48 72.35 110.55
N HIS A 319 -24.48 73.22 111.57
CA HIS A 319 -25.58 74.04 112.10
C HIS A 319 -26.22 73.51 113.39
N GLN A 320 -25.80 74.10 114.52
CA GLN A 320 -26.69 74.59 115.58
C GLN A 320 -25.91 75.51 116.56
N HIS A 321 -26.00 76.83 116.30
CA HIS A 321 -26.22 77.96 117.25
C HIS A 321 -25.28 78.21 118.47
N PRO A 322 -25.36 79.38 119.17
CA PRO A 322 -25.86 80.72 118.82
C PRO A 322 -24.94 81.91 119.23
N ARG A 323 -25.23 83.10 118.70
CA ARG A 323 -24.82 84.42 119.24
C ARG A 323 -25.71 84.83 120.43
N ALA A 324 -25.14 85.45 121.47
CA ALA A 324 -25.76 86.42 122.40
C ALA A 324 -24.63 87.13 123.19
N HIS A 325 -24.37 88.45 123.08
CA HIS A 325 -25.02 89.61 123.72
C HIS A 325 -25.02 89.63 125.27
N SER A 326 -24.17 90.50 125.86
CA SER A 326 -24.39 91.22 127.15
C SER A 326 -23.24 92.24 127.33
N ARG A 327 -23.43 93.57 127.33
CA ARG A 327 -23.92 94.48 128.39
C ARG A 327 -22.98 94.67 129.59
N MET A 328 -22.55 95.94 129.74
CA MET A 328 -22.35 96.74 130.97
C MET A 328 -21.18 96.41 131.92
N SER A 329 -20.35 97.44 132.18
CA SER A 329 -19.78 97.86 133.50
C SER A 329 -18.66 98.86 133.20
N ASP A 330 -18.89 100.16 133.25
CA ASP A 330 -18.78 101.04 134.42
C ASP A 330 -17.32 101.29 134.89
N HIS A 331 -16.95 102.56 134.78
CA HIS A 331 -15.87 103.30 135.44
C HIS A 331 -14.46 102.69 135.62
N THR A 332 -13.51 103.20 134.82
CA THR A 332 -12.15 103.50 135.30
C THR A 332 -11.62 104.74 134.57
N ALA A 333 -11.20 105.75 135.34
CA ALA A 333 -10.63 106.98 134.82
C ALA A 333 -9.23 106.70 134.27
N VAL A 334 -9.17 106.30 133.00
CA VAL A 334 -7.93 106.13 132.22
C VAL A 334 -7.50 107.50 131.73
N THR A 335 -6.28 107.89 132.11
CA THR A 335 -5.68 109.16 131.70
C THR A 335 -5.51 109.21 130.17
N GLU A 336 -5.62 110.40 129.56
CA GLU A 336 -5.62 110.59 128.09
C GLU A 336 -4.45 109.85 127.40
N ALA A 337 -3.27 109.82 128.03
CA ALA A 337 -2.05 109.19 127.50
C ALA A 337 -2.14 107.66 127.37
N GLU A 338 -2.69 106.97 128.36
CA GLU A 338 -2.84 105.51 128.33
C GLU A 338 -3.87 105.09 127.28
N ARG A 339 -4.90 105.91 127.06
CA ARG A 339 -5.93 105.68 126.05
C ARG A 339 -5.36 105.81 124.63
N GLU A 340 -4.49 106.79 124.40
CA GLU A 340 -3.76 106.94 123.14
C GLU A 340 -2.80 105.76 122.87
N GLU A 341 -2.08 105.28 123.88
CA GLU A 341 -1.22 104.09 123.74
C GLU A 341 -2.02 102.81 123.43
N TRP A 342 -3.18 102.62 124.08
CA TRP A 342 -4.08 101.51 123.76
C TRP A 342 -4.68 101.62 122.36
N HIS A 343 -5.08 102.82 121.92
CA HIS A 343 -5.56 103.02 120.55
C HIS A 343 -4.47 102.82 119.51
N LYS A 344 -3.23 103.20 119.81
CA LYS A 344 -2.07 102.92 118.95
C LYS A 344 -1.80 101.42 118.86
N LYS A 345 -1.80 100.71 120.00
CA LYS A 345 -1.65 99.24 120.05
C LYS A 345 -2.79 98.53 119.32
N GLU A 346 -4.02 99.02 119.47
CA GLU A 346 -5.19 98.49 118.77
C GLU A 346 -5.10 98.72 117.27
N GLY A 347 -4.62 99.90 116.83
CA GLY A 347 -4.32 100.20 115.43
C GLY A 347 -3.25 99.27 114.86
N GLU A 348 -2.11 99.14 115.55
CA GLU A 348 -1.02 98.22 115.16
C GLU A 348 -1.52 96.76 115.06
N LEU A 349 -2.33 96.30 116.01
CA LEU A 349 -2.90 94.95 115.98
C LEU A 349 -3.93 94.76 114.86
N ARG A 350 -4.73 95.79 114.52
CA ARG A 350 -5.64 95.76 113.38
C ARG A 350 -4.89 95.71 112.06
N ASP A 351 -3.80 96.48 111.94
CA ASP A 351 -2.95 96.50 110.75
C ASP A 351 -2.25 95.16 110.56
N VAL A 352 -1.67 94.59 111.63
CA VAL A 352 -1.06 93.24 111.59
C VAL A 352 -2.10 92.15 111.28
N ASN A 353 -3.33 92.26 111.81
CA ASN A 353 -4.42 91.33 111.47
C ASN A 353 -4.83 91.46 110.00
N ALA A 354 -4.93 92.69 109.48
CA ALA A 354 -5.22 92.94 108.07
C ALA A 354 -4.10 92.40 107.16
N GLU A 355 -2.84 92.59 107.54
CA GLU A 355 -1.68 92.03 106.85
C GLU A 355 -1.70 90.50 106.84
N HIS A 356 -1.98 89.87 107.98
CA HIS A 356 -2.10 88.40 108.05
C HIS A 356 -3.27 87.88 107.22
N ARG A 357 -4.41 88.57 107.17
CA ARG A 357 -5.54 88.20 106.30
C ARG A 357 -5.19 88.32 104.82
N LEU A 358 -4.51 89.39 104.42
CA LEU A 358 -4.04 89.56 103.04
C LEU A 358 -3.04 88.46 102.68
N LYS A 359 -2.06 88.17 103.55
CA LYS A 359 -1.11 87.05 103.36
C LYS A 359 -1.83 85.70 103.27
N TYR A 360 -2.88 85.48 104.08
CA TYR A 360 -3.66 84.25 104.01
C TYR A 360 -4.44 84.14 102.70
N GLN A 361 -5.10 85.22 102.25
CA GLN A 361 -5.80 85.27 100.96
C GLN A 361 -4.83 85.12 99.77
N GLU A 362 -3.63 85.70 99.85
CA GLU A 362 -2.59 85.51 98.84
C GLU A 362 -2.07 84.07 98.82
N LEU A 363 -1.88 83.46 99.99
CA LEU A 363 -1.45 82.08 100.11
C LEU A 363 -2.53 81.11 99.62
N GLU A 364 -3.80 81.38 99.92
CA GLU A 364 -4.97 80.64 99.43
C GLU A 364 -5.10 80.78 97.91
N ARG A 365 -4.93 81.99 97.36
CA ARG A 365 -4.85 82.20 95.91
C ARG A 365 -3.73 81.39 95.27
N LYS A 366 -2.53 81.42 95.85
CA LYS A 366 -1.39 80.64 95.36
C LYS A 366 -1.67 79.13 95.45
N HIS A 367 -2.24 78.67 96.56
CA HIS A 367 -2.62 77.28 96.74
C HIS A 367 -3.63 76.84 95.69
N ASN A 368 -4.69 77.62 95.45
CA ASN A 368 -5.68 77.32 94.41
C ASN A 368 -5.06 77.34 93.01
N THR A 369 -4.11 78.24 92.73
CA THR A 369 -3.41 78.20 91.43
C THR A 369 -2.52 76.97 91.27
N TYR A 370 -1.87 76.51 92.35
CA TYR A 370 -1.09 75.27 92.32
C TYR A 370 -2.00 74.05 92.20
N LEU A 371 -3.15 74.04 92.87
CA LEU A 371 -4.12 72.97 92.76
C LEU A 371 -4.65 72.85 91.34
N ASN A 372 -5.08 73.95 90.72
CA ASN A 372 -5.50 73.97 89.32
C ASN A 372 -4.38 73.51 88.37
N TYR A 373 -3.13 73.88 88.64
CA TYR A 373 -2.00 73.43 87.83
C TYR A 373 -1.77 71.91 87.96
N VAL A 374 -1.91 71.36 89.17
CA VAL A 374 -1.84 69.91 89.41
C VAL A 374 -3.01 69.20 88.72
N GLU A 375 -4.23 69.71 88.81
CA GLU A 375 -5.41 69.14 88.14
C GLU A 375 -5.24 69.10 86.60
N VAL A 376 -4.73 70.18 85.99
CA VAL A 376 -4.45 70.21 84.54
C VAL A 376 -3.36 69.20 84.18
N LEU A 377 -2.29 69.10 84.97
CA LEU A 377 -1.24 68.10 84.74
C LEU A 377 -1.74 66.66 84.89
N GLU A 378 -2.63 66.39 85.85
CA GLU A 378 -3.25 65.07 86.02
C GLU A 378 -4.16 64.74 84.83
N GLN A 379 -4.92 65.71 84.31
CA GLN A 379 -5.73 65.54 83.10
C GLN A 379 -4.87 65.29 81.87
N ASP A 380 -3.80 66.06 81.67
CA ASP A 380 -2.86 65.87 80.57
C ASP A 380 -2.19 64.48 80.68
N TYR A 381 -1.82 64.05 81.88
CA TYR A 381 -1.25 62.72 82.11
C TYR A 381 -2.24 61.59 81.77
N GLN A 382 -3.50 61.73 82.20
CA GLN A 382 -4.56 60.76 81.86
C GLN A 382 -4.79 60.67 80.35
N GLN A 383 -4.83 61.82 79.65
CA GLN A 383 -4.96 61.84 78.19
C GLN A 383 -3.79 61.14 77.51
N MET A 384 -2.55 61.41 77.95
CA MET A 384 -1.37 60.74 77.41
C MET A 384 -1.37 59.23 77.69
N GLU A 385 -1.90 58.78 78.83
CA GLU A 385 -2.05 57.36 79.17
C GLU A 385 -3.14 56.68 78.31
N GLU A 386 -4.27 57.35 78.07
CA GLU A 386 -5.31 56.89 77.16
C GLU A 386 -4.80 56.78 75.71
N GLU A 387 -4.07 57.79 75.22
CA GLU A 387 -3.43 57.76 73.90
C GLU A 387 -2.42 56.62 73.80
N LEU A 388 -1.58 56.42 74.81
CA LEU A 388 -0.61 55.33 74.86
C LEU A 388 -1.30 53.96 74.79
N ASN A 389 -2.40 53.78 75.53
CA ASN A 389 -3.20 52.56 75.48
C ASN A 389 -3.84 52.36 74.10
N SER A 390 -4.38 53.41 73.48
CA SER A 390 -4.93 53.35 72.12
C SER A 390 -3.88 52.92 71.11
N PHE A 391 -2.67 53.50 71.16
CA PHE A 391 -1.57 53.10 70.28
C PHE A 391 -1.12 51.65 70.53
N GLN A 392 -1.17 51.19 71.77
CA GLN A 392 -0.82 49.82 72.10
C GLN A 392 -1.85 48.82 71.51
N ASP A 393 -3.14 49.16 71.58
CA ASP A 393 -4.21 48.36 70.96
C ASP A 393 -4.10 48.35 69.43
N ASP A 394 -3.75 49.48 68.81
CA ASP A 394 -3.49 49.58 67.37
C ASP A 394 -2.30 48.70 66.94
N VAL A 395 -1.20 48.71 67.71
CA VAL A 395 -0.03 47.85 67.44
C VAL A 395 -0.39 46.38 67.54
N VAL A 396 -1.18 45.99 68.53
CA VAL A 396 -1.66 44.59 68.67
C VAL A 396 -2.56 44.21 67.49
N THR A 397 -3.44 45.11 67.06
CA THR A 397 -4.33 44.89 65.91
C THR A 397 -3.54 44.73 64.62
N ILE A 398 -2.61 45.64 64.33
CA ILE A 398 -1.72 45.55 63.15
C ILE A 398 -0.86 44.28 63.20
N SER A 399 -0.39 43.86 64.38
CA SER A 399 0.37 42.60 64.50
C SER A 399 -0.50 41.39 64.16
N LYS A 400 -1.77 41.36 64.60
CA LYS A 400 -2.71 40.29 64.25
C LYS A 400 -3.00 40.27 62.75
N GLU A 401 -3.28 41.42 62.15
CA GLU A 401 -3.50 41.53 60.71
C GLU A 401 -2.28 41.08 59.90
N ARG A 402 -1.06 41.45 60.33
CA ARG A 402 0.19 40.97 59.72
C ARG A 402 0.29 39.45 59.81
N ASP A 403 0.02 38.87 60.97
CA ASP A 403 0.15 37.43 61.19
C ASP A 403 -0.90 36.64 60.40
N GLU A 404 -2.13 37.17 60.28
CA GLU A 404 -3.18 36.61 59.42
C GLU A 404 -2.80 36.69 57.94
N LEU A 405 -2.27 37.82 57.47
CA LEU A 405 -1.78 37.98 56.09
C LEU A 405 -0.59 37.06 55.80
N LEU A 406 0.33 36.89 56.75
CA LEU A 406 1.44 35.95 56.62
C LEU A 406 0.93 34.51 56.50
N LYS A 407 -0.07 34.13 57.30
CA LYS A 407 -0.68 32.80 57.23
C LYS A 407 -1.38 32.58 55.89
N LEU A 408 -2.17 33.55 55.43
CA LEU A 408 -2.84 33.47 54.13
C LEU A 408 -1.83 33.36 52.98
N ASN A 409 -0.71 34.09 53.05
CA ASN A 409 0.35 33.99 52.05
C ASN A 409 1.01 32.59 52.08
N GLN A 410 1.26 32.02 53.26
CA GLN A 410 1.78 30.65 53.38
C GLN A 410 0.80 29.60 52.83
N GLU A 411 -0.50 29.77 53.06
CA GLU A 411 -1.55 28.91 52.50
C GLU A 411 -1.58 29.01 50.96
N GLN A 412 -1.51 30.23 50.41
CA GLN A 412 -1.43 30.45 48.96
C GLN A 412 -0.14 29.90 48.33
N GLU A 413 1.01 30.05 48.99
CA GLU A 413 2.27 29.46 48.54
C GLU A 413 2.19 27.91 48.52
N ALA A 414 1.53 27.31 49.51
CA ALA A 414 1.28 25.88 49.55
C ALA A 414 0.36 25.41 48.42
N GLU A 415 -0.74 26.11 48.16
CA GLU A 415 -1.65 25.82 47.03
C GLU A 415 -0.95 25.95 45.67
N ILE A 416 -0.11 26.98 45.51
CA ILE A 416 0.71 27.13 44.29
C ILE A 416 1.70 25.98 44.16
N ALA A 417 2.29 25.51 45.28
CA ALA A 417 3.20 24.38 45.26
C ALA A 417 2.49 23.08 44.86
N THR A 418 1.29 22.81 45.39
CA THR A 418 0.51 21.62 45.02
C THR A 418 0.10 21.65 43.56
N ILE A 419 -0.39 22.78 43.04
CA ILE A 419 -0.76 22.92 41.62
C ILE A 419 0.47 22.71 40.71
N ARG A 420 1.65 23.19 41.13
CA ARG A 420 2.89 22.96 40.38
C ARG A 420 3.29 21.49 40.36
N GLU A 421 3.14 20.80 41.49
CA GLU A 421 3.42 19.37 41.59
C GLU A 421 2.46 18.56 40.70
N GLU A 422 1.16 18.83 40.77
CA GLU A 422 0.15 18.20 39.91
C GLU A 422 0.43 18.43 38.41
N ALA A 423 0.81 19.66 38.03
CA ALA A 423 1.18 19.97 36.65
C ALA A 423 2.45 19.22 36.20
N LEU A 424 3.43 19.05 37.10
CA LEU A 424 4.65 18.28 36.79
C LEU A 424 4.34 16.79 36.63
N ASP A 425 3.46 16.23 37.46
CA ASP A 425 3.01 14.85 37.36
C ASP A 425 2.22 14.60 36.07
N GLU A 426 1.35 15.53 35.66
CA GLU A 426 0.64 15.45 34.38
C GLU A 426 1.61 15.50 33.20
N ILE A 427 2.60 16.42 33.23
CA ILE A 427 3.64 16.49 32.20
C ILE A 427 4.42 15.17 32.15
N ALA A 428 4.84 14.62 33.29
CA ALA A 428 5.56 13.35 33.34
C ALA A 428 4.71 12.18 32.79
N GLY A 429 3.41 12.17 33.09
CA GLY A 429 2.46 11.21 32.53
C GLY A 429 2.38 11.30 31.00
N LEU A 430 2.21 12.51 30.46
CA LEU A 430 2.18 12.77 29.02
C LEU A 430 3.51 12.42 28.33
N GLU A 431 4.65 12.65 28.98
CA GLU A 431 5.96 12.24 28.46
C GLU A 431 6.11 10.72 28.38
N GLN A 432 5.66 9.99 29.40
CA GLN A 432 5.65 8.52 29.36
C GLN A 432 4.71 7.98 28.26
N GLU A 433 3.55 8.60 28.06
CA GLU A 433 2.64 8.22 26.97
C GLU A 433 3.23 8.50 25.60
N ARG A 434 3.87 9.66 25.42
CA ARG A 434 4.62 10.00 24.21
C ARG A 434 5.70 8.96 23.95
N ASP A 435 6.47 8.55 24.95
CA ASP A 435 7.54 7.57 24.78
C ASP A 435 7.00 6.18 24.41
N LYS A 436 5.87 5.75 25.02
CA LYS A 436 5.15 4.52 24.63
C LYS A 436 4.66 4.59 23.19
N LEU A 437 4.10 5.73 22.76
CA LEU A 437 3.62 5.92 21.39
C LEU A 437 4.78 5.95 20.38
N ASN A 438 5.89 6.60 20.72
CA ASN A 438 7.11 6.59 19.92
C ASN A 438 7.66 5.17 19.76
N GLY A 439 7.73 4.39 20.85
CA GLY A 439 8.12 2.97 20.77
C GLY A 439 7.22 2.15 19.85
N LYS A 440 5.89 2.33 19.94
CA LYS A 440 4.94 1.68 19.03
C LYS A 440 5.12 2.11 17.57
N LEU A 441 5.40 3.40 17.32
CA LEU A 441 5.69 3.90 15.98
C LEU A 441 6.97 3.30 15.40
N GLU A 442 8.00 3.13 16.22
CA GLU A 442 9.26 2.51 15.82
C GLU A 442 9.06 1.02 15.52
N GLU A 443 8.34 0.28 16.36
CA GLU A 443 7.97 -1.12 16.08
C GLU A 443 7.16 -1.26 14.77
N LEU A 444 6.25 -0.33 14.48
CA LEU A 444 5.48 -0.33 13.23
C LEU A 444 6.35 -0.01 12.02
N ARG A 445 7.32 0.90 12.16
CA ARG A 445 8.32 1.17 11.11
C ARG A 445 9.19 -0.06 10.84
N ASP A 446 9.69 -0.71 11.87
CA ASP A 446 10.45 -1.96 11.74
C ASP A 446 9.66 -3.06 11.04
N LYS A 447 8.37 -3.21 11.40
CA LYS A 447 7.47 -4.16 10.73
C LYS A 447 7.27 -3.78 9.26
N LEU A 448 7.06 -2.51 8.96
CA LEU A 448 6.93 -2.01 7.59
C LEU A 448 8.19 -2.31 6.78
N ASP A 449 9.37 -2.00 7.30
CA ASP A 449 10.65 -2.24 6.63
C ASP A 449 10.88 -3.73 6.38
N ARG A 450 10.57 -4.60 7.35
CA ARG A 450 10.64 -6.07 7.16
C ARG A 450 9.67 -6.55 6.10
N THR A 451 8.44 -6.03 6.06
CA THR A 451 7.46 -6.41 5.03
C THR A 451 7.86 -5.87 3.65
N SER A 452 8.44 -4.68 3.58
CA SER A 452 8.96 -4.07 2.37
C SER A 452 10.14 -4.87 1.81
N MET A 453 11.09 -5.27 2.67
CA MET A 453 12.20 -6.17 2.29
C MET A 453 11.69 -7.52 1.78
N ARG A 454 10.74 -8.15 2.48
CA ARG A 454 10.12 -9.41 2.02
C ARG A 454 9.46 -9.26 0.65
N LEU A 455 8.68 -8.18 0.47
CA LEU A 455 8.05 -7.88 -0.81
C LEU A 455 9.11 -7.71 -1.90
N GLN A 456 10.19 -6.97 -1.64
CA GLN A 456 11.27 -6.78 -2.59
C GLN A 456 11.98 -8.10 -2.94
N THR A 457 12.27 -8.96 -1.96
CA THR A 457 12.84 -10.30 -2.23
C THR A 457 11.90 -11.14 -3.09
N THR A 458 10.58 -11.11 -2.83
CA THR A 458 9.62 -11.84 -3.69
C THR A 458 9.56 -11.25 -5.10
N VAL A 459 9.58 -9.92 -5.25
CA VAL A 459 9.59 -9.24 -6.55
C VAL A 459 10.85 -9.59 -7.34
N ASP A 460 12.02 -9.63 -6.69
CA ASP A 460 13.27 -10.01 -7.34
C ASP A 460 13.27 -11.50 -7.71
N GLY A 461 12.67 -12.36 -6.89
CA GLY A 461 12.40 -13.77 -7.23
C GLY A 461 11.48 -13.92 -8.45
N TYR A 462 10.39 -13.15 -8.53
CA TYR A 462 9.51 -13.13 -9.70
C TYR A 462 10.21 -12.61 -10.96
N LYS A 463 11.05 -11.58 -10.85
CA LYS A 463 11.87 -11.10 -11.97
C LYS A 463 12.87 -12.15 -12.43
N GLY A 464 13.50 -12.87 -11.49
CA GLY A 464 14.38 -14.01 -11.78
C GLY A 464 13.66 -15.10 -12.57
N LEU A 465 12.51 -15.56 -12.07
CA LEU A 465 11.65 -16.54 -12.76
C LEU A 465 11.19 -16.05 -14.13
N GLN A 466 10.86 -14.77 -14.28
CA GLN A 466 10.50 -14.19 -15.57
C GLN A 466 11.71 -14.13 -16.52
N GLY A 467 12.93 -13.96 -16.00
CA GLY A 467 14.17 -14.09 -16.76
C GLY A 467 14.38 -15.52 -17.25
N GLU A 468 14.30 -16.49 -16.35
CA GLU A 468 14.41 -17.92 -16.69
C GLU A 468 13.33 -18.35 -17.69
N LEU A 469 12.09 -17.86 -17.58
CA LEU A 469 11.03 -18.12 -18.56
C LEU A 469 11.39 -17.56 -19.94
N ARG A 470 11.98 -16.37 -20.02
CA ARG A 470 12.46 -15.80 -21.29
C ARG A 470 13.59 -16.64 -21.87
N ASP A 471 14.53 -17.08 -21.05
CA ASP A 471 15.64 -17.93 -21.49
C ASP A 471 15.16 -19.30 -21.96
N LEU A 472 14.21 -19.92 -21.25
CA LEU A 472 13.54 -21.15 -21.68
C LEU A 472 12.77 -20.94 -22.97
N THR A 473 12.05 -19.81 -23.11
CA THR A 473 11.33 -19.49 -24.34
C THR A 473 12.30 -19.31 -25.52
N ALA A 474 13.42 -18.61 -25.32
CA ALA A 474 14.46 -18.49 -26.33
C ALA A 474 15.05 -19.85 -26.70
N ARG A 475 15.34 -20.71 -25.71
CA ARG A 475 15.82 -22.07 -25.92
C ARG A 475 14.81 -22.94 -26.70
N VAL A 476 13.52 -22.77 -26.44
CA VAL A 476 12.45 -23.46 -27.18
C VAL A 476 12.41 -22.98 -28.63
N ILE A 477 12.50 -21.68 -28.86
CA ILE A 477 12.58 -21.12 -30.23
C ILE A 477 13.81 -21.67 -30.96
N ASP A 478 14.98 -21.70 -30.31
CA ASP A 478 16.19 -22.29 -30.90
C ASP A 478 15.99 -23.78 -31.25
N LEU A 479 15.29 -24.53 -30.39
CA LEU A 479 14.95 -25.93 -30.65
C LEU A 479 13.94 -26.09 -31.79
N GLU A 480 12.97 -25.19 -31.92
CA GLU A 480 12.03 -25.13 -33.03
C GLU A 480 12.74 -24.82 -34.35
N ASP A 481 13.71 -23.90 -34.34
CA ASP A 481 14.54 -23.58 -35.50
C ASP A 481 15.41 -24.78 -35.91
N VAL A 482 16.04 -25.46 -34.94
CA VAL A 482 16.81 -26.69 -35.21
C VAL A 482 15.89 -27.79 -35.74
N LYS A 483 14.68 -27.95 -35.19
CA LYS A 483 13.67 -28.89 -35.71
C LYS A 483 13.30 -28.56 -37.15
N ALA A 484 13.03 -27.30 -37.47
CA ALA A 484 12.70 -26.87 -38.83
C ALA A 484 13.86 -27.10 -39.81
N ILE A 485 15.11 -26.90 -39.38
CA ILE A 485 16.29 -27.26 -40.18
C ILE A 485 16.34 -28.77 -40.41
N ASN A 486 16.14 -29.57 -39.37
CA ASN A 486 16.14 -31.03 -39.48
C ASN A 486 14.99 -31.57 -40.35
N GLU A 487 13.80 -30.97 -40.29
CA GLU A 487 12.69 -31.33 -41.17
C GLU A 487 13.02 -31.04 -42.63
N ARG A 488 13.70 -29.91 -42.92
CA ARG A 488 14.18 -29.62 -44.28
C ARG A 488 15.26 -30.58 -44.74
N THR A 489 16.19 -30.98 -43.87
CA THR A 489 17.23 -31.96 -44.24
C THR A 489 16.62 -33.34 -44.47
N ILE A 490 15.66 -33.77 -43.64
CA ILE A 490 14.90 -35.01 -43.84
C ILE A 490 14.16 -34.96 -45.17
N ALA A 491 13.41 -33.90 -45.46
CA ALA A 491 12.70 -33.77 -46.73
C ALA A 491 13.64 -33.80 -47.94
N ASN A 492 14.83 -33.22 -47.82
CA ASN A 492 15.84 -33.27 -48.88
C ASN A 492 16.44 -34.67 -49.04
N LEU A 493 16.69 -35.38 -47.95
CA LEU A 493 17.14 -36.78 -47.98
C LEU A 493 16.06 -37.72 -48.52
N GLU A 494 14.80 -37.53 -48.15
CA GLU A 494 13.67 -38.26 -48.71
C GLU A 494 13.57 -38.03 -50.21
N LYS A 495 13.72 -36.78 -50.68
CA LYS A 495 13.76 -36.47 -52.11
C LYS A 495 14.93 -37.19 -52.80
N GLN A 496 16.13 -37.15 -52.24
CA GLN A 496 17.29 -37.86 -52.79
C GLN A 496 17.06 -39.38 -52.83
N MET A 497 16.41 -39.94 -51.79
CA MET A 497 16.03 -41.35 -51.77
C MET A 497 15.03 -41.67 -52.88
N THR A 498 14.00 -40.84 -53.10
CA THR A 498 13.04 -41.06 -54.20
C THR A 498 13.71 -40.94 -55.57
N GLU A 499 14.61 -39.97 -55.77
CA GLU A 499 15.37 -39.83 -57.01
C GLU A 499 16.26 -41.06 -57.25
N ALA A 500 16.92 -41.58 -56.20
CA ALA A 500 17.73 -42.79 -56.28
C ALA A 500 16.88 -44.05 -56.55
N GLU A 501 15.71 -44.19 -55.91
CA GLU A 501 14.76 -45.26 -56.17
C GLU A 501 14.25 -45.22 -57.63
N GLU A 502 13.94 -44.04 -58.15
CA GLU A 502 13.58 -43.87 -59.56
C GLU A 502 14.74 -44.26 -60.49
N GLU A 503 15.97 -43.87 -60.18
CA GLU A 503 17.15 -44.29 -60.94
C GLU A 503 17.34 -45.80 -60.91
N ILE A 504 17.20 -46.44 -59.74
CA ILE A 504 17.27 -47.90 -59.59
C ILE A 504 16.18 -48.55 -60.45
N THR A 505 14.94 -48.06 -60.42
CA THR A 505 13.85 -48.64 -61.24
C THR A 505 14.13 -48.50 -62.75
N LYS A 506 14.75 -47.39 -63.18
CA LYS A 506 15.18 -47.21 -64.59
C LYS A 506 16.27 -48.21 -64.96
N TRP A 507 17.23 -48.46 -64.06
CA TRP A 507 18.27 -49.46 -64.27
C TRP A 507 17.71 -50.89 -64.28
N ASP A 508 16.77 -51.23 -63.41
CA ASP A 508 16.09 -52.52 -63.41
C ASP A 508 15.30 -52.75 -64.69
N GLN A 509 14.57 -51.73 -65.18
CA GLN A 509 13.90 -51.79 -66.49
C GLN A 509 14.90 -52.05 -67.61
N LYS A 510 16.03 -51.32 -67.61
CA LYS A 510 17.09 -51.49 -68.62
C LYS A 510 17.75 -52.87 -68.55
N CYS A 511 18.00 -53.39 -67.34
CA CYS A 511 18.49 -54.75 -67.14
C CYS A 511 17.48 -55.78 -67.66
N SER A 512 16.19 -55.62 -67.36
CA SER A 512 15.13 -56.50 -67.88
C SER A 512 15.06 -56.45 -69.42
N GLU A 513 15.18 -55.27 -70.04
CA GLU A 513 15.23 -55.14 -71.49
C GLU A 513 16.47 -55.82 -72.10
N LEU A 514 17.63 -55.68 -71.45
CA LEU A 514 18.86 -56.35 -71.88
C LEU A 514 18.75 -57.87 -71.71
N ASP A 515 18.16 -58.35 -70.62
CA ASP A 515 17.88 -59.77 -70.40
C ASP A 515 16.92 -60.33 -71.46
N GLN A 516 15.88 -59.59 -71.82
CA GLN A 516 14.97 -59.97 -72.92
C GLN A 516 15.71 -60.01 -74.26
N LYS A 517 16.62 -59.07 -74.52
CA LYS A 517 17.46 -59.08 -75.73
C LYS A 517 18.43 -60.27 -75.71
N ASN A 518 19.06 -60.56 -74.58
CA ASN A 518 19.92 -61.72 -74.40
C ASN A 518 19.15 -63.02 -74.64
N ARG A 519 17.96 -63.20 -74.06
CA ARG A 519 17.10 -64.37 -74.33
C ARG A 519 16.76 -64.52 -75.82
N LYS A 520 16.49 -63.42 -76.52
CA LYS A 520 16.26 -63.45 -77.98
C LYS A 520 17.51 -63.87 -78.74
N LEU A 521 18.67 -63.36 -78.34
CA LEU A 521 19.95 -63.75 -78.93
C LEU A 521 20.28 -65.22 -78.63
N GLU A 522 19.98 -65.70 -77.43
CA GLU A 522 20.16 -67.09 -77.00
C GLU A 522 19.26 -68.03 -77.81
N ILE A 523 17.98 -67.69 -78.02
CA ILE A 523 17.09 -68.45 -78.91
C ILE A 523 17.62 -68.46 -80.36
N ALA A 524 18.15 -67.32 -80.84
CA ALA A 524 18.74 -67.24 -82.17
C ALA A 524 20.03 -68.08 -82.27
N GLU A 525 20.86 -68.07 -81.23
CA GLU A 525 22.06 -68.90 -81.11
C GLU A 525 21.70 -70.38 -81.09
N GLU A 526 20.71 -70.80 -80.29
CA GLU A 526 20.19 -72.17 -80.25
C GLU A 526 19.64 -72.61 -81.62
N SER A 527 18.94 -71.71 -82.32
CA SER A 527 18.45 -71.97 -83.68
C SER A 527 19.59 -72.15 -84.68
N LEU A 528 20.58 -71.24 -84.67
CA LEU A 528 21.77 -71.34 -85.53
C LEU A 528 22.61 -72.57 -85.17
N HIS A 529 22.69 -72.92 -83.90
CA HIS A 529 23.37 -74.14 -83.44
C HIS A 529 22.64 -75.38 -83.97
N SER A 530 21.31 -75.40 -83.90
CA SER A 530 20.48 -76.47 -84.47
C SER A 530 20.67 -76.60 -85.99
N GLU A 531 20.78 -75.47 -86.69
CA GLU A 531 21.10 -75.43 -88.12
C GLU A 531 22.51 -75.98 -88.40
N ILE A 532 23.50 -75.58 -87.61
CA ILE A 532 24.86 -76.13 -87.71
C ILE A 532 24.87 -77.64 -87.47
N THR A 533 24.14 -78.14 -86.47
CA THR A 533 24.04 -79.58 -86.22
C THR A 533 23.37 -80.31 -87.36
N PHE A 534 22.30 -79.75 -87.93
CA PHE A 534 21.63 -80.31 -89.11
C PHE A 534 22.59 -80.40 -90.31
N LEU A 535 23.31 -79.30 -90.61
CA LEU A 535 24.30 -79.28 -91.69
C LEU A 535 25.45 -80.26 -91.45
N ARG A 536 25.85 -80.48 -90.19
CA ARG A 536 26.86 -81.50 -89.84
C ARG A 536 26.33 -82.92 -90.02
N GLU A 537 25.08 -83.18 -89.64
CA GLU A 537 24.43 -84.49 -89.86
C GLU A 537 24.25 -84.77 -91.36
N GLU A 538 23.83 -83.76 -92.13
CA GLU A 538 23.75 -83.83 -93.60
C GLU A 538 25.13 -84.09 -94.21
N GLN A 539 26.16 -83.36 -93.77
CA GLN A 539 27.54 -83.58 -94.22
C GLN A 539 28.06 -84.98 -93.86
N GLU A 540 27.77 -85.51 -92.67
CA GLU A 540 28.16 -86.88 -92.30
C GLU A 540 27.38 -87.91 -93.12
N GLY A 541 26.11 -87.65 -93.45
CA GLY A 541 25.31 -88.43 -94.39
C GLY A 541 25.91 -88.44 -95.80
N ASP A 542 26.33 -87.27 -96.31
CA ASP A 542 27.03 -87.14 -97.58
C ASP A 542 28.38 -87.86 -97.56
N LYS A 543 29.13 -87.78 -96.46
CA LYS A 543 30.39 -88.51 -96.29
C LYS A 543 30.20 -90.02 -96.29
N ILE A 544 29.13 -90.53 -95.66
CA ILE A 544 28.76 -91.95 -95.73
C ILE A 544 28.45 -92.32 -97.19
N LYS A 545 27.65 -91.52 -97.89
CA LYS A 545 27.28 -91.76 -99.28
C LYS A 545 28.49 -91.71 -100.22
N ILE A 546 29.41 -90.76 -100.02
CA ILE A 546 30.69 -90.72 -100.73
C ILE A 546 31.49 -91.98 -100.43
N GLY A 547 31.59 -92.39 -99.17
CA GLY A 547 32.26 -93.63 -98.78
C GLY A 547 31.65 -94.89 -99.41
N GLU A 548 30.32 -94.96 -99.52
CA GLU A 548 29.61 -96.04 -100.23
C GLU A 548 29.91 -96.02 -101.74
N LEU A 549 29.92 -94.83 -102.36
CA LEU A 549 30.28 -94.66 -103.78
C LEU A 549 31.75 -94.99 -104.04
N GLU A 550 32.67 -94.58 -103.17
CA GLU A 550 34.08 -94.95 -103.22
C GLU A 550 34.26 -96.46 -103.04
N GLY A 551 33.50 -97.08 -102.13
CA GLY A 551 33.45 -98.53 -101.95
C GLY A 551 32.95 -99.26 -103.20
N ALA A 552 31.86 -98.78 -103.80
CA ALA A 552 31.32 -99.32 -105.05
C ALA A 552 32.28 -99.12 -106.23
N LEU A 553 32.96 -97.98 -106.30
CA LEU A 553 33.98 -97.68 -107.30
C LEU A 553 35.19 -98.61 -107.14
N ASN A 554 35.65 -98.83 -105.91
CA ASN A 554 36.73 -99.78 -105.63
C ASN A 554 36.33 -101.21 -105.96
N ALA A 555 35.10 -101.63 -105.67
CA ALA A 555 34.58 -102.93 -106.07
C ALA A 555 34.52 -103.06 -107.61
N ALA A 556 34.09 -102.01 -108.32
CA ALA A 556 34.12 -101.98 -109.77
C ALA A 556 35.55 -102.02 -110.34
N HIS A 557 36.48 -101.28 -109.75
CA HIS A 557 37.91 -101.34 -110.11
C HIS A 557 38.49 -102.74 -109.88
N GLN A 558 38.17 -103.39 -108.75
CA GLN A 558 38.59 -104.77 -108.48
C GLN A 558 38.00 -105.72 -109.53
N THR A 559 36.71 -105.58 -109.86
CA THR A 559 36.06 -106.40 -110.89
C THR A 559 36.73 -106.21 -112.26
N ILE A 560 37.09 -104.97 -112.61
CA ILE A 560 37.82 -104.67 -113.86
C ILE A 560 39.22 -105.29 -113.82
N GLN A 561 39.92 -105.22 -112.69
CA GLN A 561 41.23 -105.85 -112.52
C GLN A 561 41.12 -107.38 -112.67
N ASP A 562 40.13 -108.00 -112.04
CA ASP A 562 39.88 -109.44 -112.16
C ASP A 562 39.56 -109.84 -113.63
N GLU A 563 38.78 -109.03 -114.36
CA GLU A 563 38.52 -109.25 -115.78
C GLU A 563 39.79 -109.01 -116.65
N GLN A 564 40.66 -108.07 -116.28
CA GLN A 564 41.95 -107.88 -116.93
C GLN A 564 42.90 -109.06 -116.68
N GLU A 565 42.92 -109.62 -115.47
CA GLU A 565 43.69 -110.82 -115.13
C GLU A 565 43.17 -112.03 -115.91
N LYS A 566 41.84 -112.24 -115.97
CA LYS A 566 41.24 -113.26 -116.84
C LYS A 566 41.58 -113.05 -118.31
N SER A 567 41.56 -111.81 -118.80
CA SER A 567 41.96 -111.50 -120.18
C SER A 567 43.44 -111.85 -120.41
N ARG A 568 44.30 -111.60 -119.42
CA ARG A 568 45.72 -111.94 -119.47
C ARG A 568 45.95 -113.45 -119.44
N GLU A 569 45.20 -114.20 -118.64
CA GLU A 569 45.19 -115.68 -118.64
C GLU A 569 44.71 -116.23 -120.00
N MET A 570 43.69 -115.61 -120.61
CA MET A 570 43.23 -115.94 -121.95
C MET A 570 44.29 -115.61 -123.03
N GLU A 571 45.05 -114.53 -122.87
CA GLU A 571 46.17 -114.22 -123.75
C GLU A 571 47.32 -115.21 -123.58
N GLU A 572 47.65 -115.61 -122.35
CA GLU A 572 48.70 -116.59 -122.05
C GLU A 572 48.36 -117.98 -122.61
N THR A 573 47.11 -118.44 -122.44
CA THR A 573 46.63 -119.69 -123.06
C THR A 573 46.65 -119.62 -124.60
N MET A 574 46.34 -118.47 -125.20
CA MET A 574 46.47 -118.25 -126.64
C MET A 574 47.92 -118.25 -127.13
N GLU A 575 48.88 -117.74 -126.34
CA GLU A 575 50.31 -117.84 -126.63
C GLU A 575 50.83 -119.28 -126.53
N GLU A 576 50.36 -120.04 -125.54
CA GLU A 576 50.69 -121.46 -125.39
C GLU A 576 50.14 -122.30 -126.55
N GLU A 577 48.91 -122.02 -127.02
CA GLU A 577 48.36 -122.63 -128.24
C GLU A 577 49.20 -122.29 -129.48
N ARG A 578 49.75 -121.07 -129.58
CA ARG A 578 50.64 -120.68 -130.70
C ARG A 578 51.97 -121.43 -130.66
N ARG A 579 52.58 -121.60 -129.49
CA ARG A 579 53.81 -122.41 -129.33
C ARG A 579 53.58 -123.89 -129.66
N GLN A 580 52.39 -124.41 -129.40
CA GLN A 580 52.02 -125.78 -129.80
C GLN A 580 51.79 -125.91 -131.32
N ARG A 581 51.30 -124.87 -132.01
CA ARG A 581 51.11 -124.86 -133.47
C ARG A 581 52.43 -124.88 -134.27
N ASP A 582 53.48 -124.19 -133.80
CA ASP A 582 54.79 -124.15 -134.48
C ASP A 582 55.52 -125.51 -134.50
N VAL A 583 55.34 -126.33 -133.46
CA VAL A 583 55.92 -127.69 -133.38
C VAL A 583 55.18 -128.67 -134.30
N LEU A 584 53.87 -128.48 -134.50
CA LEU A 584 53.05 -129.30 -135.39
C LEU A 584 53.26 -128.95 -136.88
N GLU A 585 53.60 -127.70 -137.22
CA GLU A 585 53.88 -127.29 -138.61
C GLU A 585 55.13 -127.97 -139.19
N ASN A 586 56.17 -128.21 -138.39
CA ASN A 586 57.39 -128.88 -138.84
C ASN A 586 57.21 -130.39 -139.07
N LYS A 587 56.27 -131.05 -138.38
CA LYS A 587 55.91 -132.46 -138.65
C LYS A 587 54.92 -132.59 -139.82
N SER A 588 54.04 -131.59 -140.00
CA SER A 588 53.08 -131.49 -141.10
C SER A 588 53.75 -131.42 -142.49
N LYS A 589 54.94 -130.82 -142.63
CA LYS A 589 55.62 -130.71 -143.93
C LYS A 589 56.19 -132.04 -144.49
N GLU A 590 56.46 -133.05 -143.64
CA GLU A 590 56.86 -134.39 -144.10
C GLU A 590 55.67 -135.31 -144.42
N GLU A 591 54.52 -135.11 -143.78
CA GLU A 591 53.31 -135.94 -143.99
C GLU A 591 52.47 -135.45 -145.19
N VAL A 592 52.54 -134.16 -145.53
CA VAL A 592 51.80 -133.57 -146.66
C VAL A 592 52.30 -134.07 -148.04
N GLN A 593 53.54 -134.54 -148.18
CA GLN A 593 54.01 -135.17 -149.43
C GLN A 593 53.44 -136.61 -149.63
N LYS A 594 52.92 -137.23 -148.57
CA LYS A 594 52.27 -138.56 -148.62
C LYS A 594 50.74 -138.46 -148.73
N VAL A 595 50.15 -137.43 -148.12
CA VAL A 595 48.70 -137.17 -148.17
C VAL A 595 48.24 -136.55 -149.50
N LEU A 596 49.14 -135.88 -150.24
CA LEU A 596 48.83 -135.37 -151.58
C LEU A 596 48.48 -136.48 -152.59
N ASP A 597 49.04 -137.68 -152.43
CA ASP A 597 48.76 -138.84 -153.28
C ASP A 597 47.42 -139.52 -152.92
N ASP A 598 46.96 -139.41 -151.67
CA ASP A 598 45.72 -140.04 -151.18
C ASP A 598 44.48 -139.14 -151.29
N LEU A 599 44.63 -137.80 -151.15
CA LEU A 599 43.52 -136.82 -151.22
C LEU A 599 42.94 -136.61 -152.64
N ASN A 600 43.60 -137.13 -153.68
CA ASN A 600 43.07 -137.15 -155.04
C ASN A 600 41.95 -138.21 -155.23
N SER A 601 41.72 -139.09 -154.23
CA SER A 601 40.67 -140.12 -154.27
C SER A 601 39.38 -139.79 -153.49
N GLU A 602 39.43 -138.98 -152.43
CA GLU A 602 38.28 -138.75 -151.53
C GLU A 602 37.43 -137.49 -151.82
N ASN A 603 37.93 -136.53 -152.59
CA ASN A 603 37.21 -135.31 -153.01
C ASN A 603 35.97 -135.60 -153.90
N THR A 604 35.74 -136.86 -154.29
CA THR A 604 34.57 -137.28 -155.06
C THR A 604 33.34 -137.61 -154.19
N LYS A 605 33.46 -137.78 -152.86
CA LYS A 605 32.38 -138.35 -152.02
C LYS A 605 31.61 -137.38 -151.10
N THR A 606 32.13 -136.20 -150.76
CA THR A 606 31.50 -135.32 -149.74
C THR A 606 30.61 -134.21 -150.30
N LYS A 607 30.43 -134.15 -151.63
CA LYS A 607 29.45 -133.26 -152.28
C LYS A 607 27.97 -133.61 -151.99
N ASP A 608 27.68 -134.69 -151.25
CA ASP A 608 26.30 -135.16 -150.98
C ASP A 608 25.69 -134.79 -149.61
N GLU A 609 26.46 -134.29 -148.63
CA GLU A 609 25.92 -133.94 -147.29
C GLU A 609 25.22 -132.56 -147.24
N VAL A 610 25.52 -131.69 -148.21
CA VAL A 610 25.05 -130.28 -148.29
C VAL A 610 23.52 -130.15 -148.52
N ARG A 611 22.81 -131.23 -148.86
CA ARG A 611 21.36 -131.18 -149.12
C ARG A 611 20.47 -131.38 -147.88
N ARG A 612 20.99 -131.74 -146.70
CA ARG A 612 20.16 -132.09 -145.52
C ARG A 612 19.74 -130.91 -144.62
N LEU A 613 20.51 -129.83 -144.55
CA LEU A 613 20.33 -128.78 -143.53
C LEU A 613 19.43 -127.60 -143.95
N ARG A 614 18.79 -127.64 -145.13
CA ARG A 614 17.86 -126.59 -145.61
C ARG A 614 16.38 -126.75 -145.19
N ARG A 615 16.00 -127.75 -144.38
CA ARG A 615 14.58 -128.02 -144.02
C ARG A 615 14.11 -127.59 -142.61
N ALA A 616 14.99 -127.08 -141.75
CA ALA A 616 14.62 -126.77 -140.35
C ALA A 616 14.15 -125.32 -140.10
N LEU A 617 14.10 -124.45 -141.12
CA LEU A 617 13.88 -123.01 -140.94
C LEU A 617 12.42 -122.54 -141.13
N SER A 618 11.52 -123.31 -141.74
CA SER A 618 10.16 -122.85 -142.10
C SER A 618 9.05 -123.12 -141.05
N ALA A 619 9.38 -123.60 -139.85
CA ALA A 619 8.38 -124.05 -138.86
C ALA A 619 8.07 -123.03 -137.75
N LYS A 620 8.76 -121.88 -137.69
CA LYS A 620 8.62 -120.89 -136.60
C LYS A 620 7.84 -119.62 -136.98
N GLU A 621 7.45 -119.44 -138.24
CA GLU A 621 6.80 -118.19 -138.72
C GLU A 621 5.25 -118.23 -138.66
N VAL A 622 4.62 -119.37 -138.32
CA VAL A 622 3.14 -119.54 -138.41
C VAL A 622 2.40 -119.40 -137.06
N GLU A 623 3.07 -119.40 -135.91
CA GLU A 623 2.41 -119.30 -134.59
C GLU A 623 2.02 -117.85 -134.18
N ALA A 624 2.69 -116.83 -134.73
CA ALA A 624 2.50 -115.43 -134.33
C ALA A 624 1.24 -114.75 -134.89
N THR A 625 0.56 -115.34 -135.89
CA THR A 625 -0.62 -114.73 -136.53
C THR A 625 -1.96 -115.18 -135.92
N SER A 626 -1.95 -116.17 -135.01
CA SER A 626 -3.17 -116.79 -134.45
C SER A 626 -3.71 -116.15 -133.16
N GLU A 627 -2.88 -115.42 -132.40
CA GLU A 627 -3.28 -114.84 -131.10
C GLU A 627 -3.98 -113.47 -131.21
N LYS A 628 -3.86 -112.80 -132.35
CA LYS A 628 -4.46 -111.47 -132.59
C LYS A 628 -5.97 -111.51 -132.89
N GLN A 629 -6.52 -112.65 -133.31
CA GLN A 629 -7.94 -112.79 -133.71
C GLN A 629 -8.89 -113.26 -132.59
N LYS A 630 -8.38 -113.63 -131.41
CA LYS A 630 -9.20 -114.06 -130.26
C LYS A 630 -9.60 -112.92 -129.31
N LEU A 631 -8.93 -111.76 -129.40
CA LEU A 631 -9.19 -110.59 -128.56
C LEU A 631 -10.46 -109.82 -128.98
N ASP A 632 -10.71 -109.69 -130.29
CA ASP A 632 -11.86 -108.94 -130.83
C ASP A 632 -13.22 -109.63 -130.63
N GLN A 633 -13.25 -110.93 -130.32
CA GLN A 633 -14.49 -111.71 -130.13
C GLN A 633 -15.03 -111.67 -128.69
N LEU A 634 -14.25 -111.19 -127.71
CA LEU A 634 -14.66 -111.10 -126.30
C LEU A 634 -15.27 -109.74 -125.93
N GLU A 635 -14.97 -108.66 -126.67
CA GLU A 635 -15.53 -107.33 -126.40
C GLU A 635 -16.99 -107.16 -126.85
N GLN A 636 -17.48 -108.00 -127.78
CA GLN A 636 -18.81 -107.84 -128.37
C GLN A 636 -19.92 -108.67 -127.68
N SER A 637 -19.57 -109.56 -126.73
CA SER A 637 -20.54 -110.36 -125.95
C SER A 637 -20.91 -109.77 -124.59
N LEU A 638 -20.14 -108.81 -124.07
CA LEU A 638 -20.41 -108.16 -122.77
C LEU A 638 -21.38 -106.98 -122.83
N ARG A 639 -21.87 -106.59 -124.01
CA ARG A 639 -22.86 -105.52 -124.19
C ARG A 639 -24.30 -105.96 -124.43
N SER A 640 -24.61 -107.28 -124.40
CA SER A 640 -25.95 -107.79 -124.72
C SER A 640 -26.58 -108.77 -123.71
N VAL A 641 -25.96 -108.98 -122.54
CA VAL A 641 -26.51 -109.92 -121.54
C VAL A 641 -26.72 -109.22 -120.19
N LEU A 642 -27.91 -108.61 -120.04
CA LEU A 642 -28.55 -108.13 -118.79
C LEU A 642 -28.41 -106.61 -118.57
N GLY A 643 -29.43 -105.76 -118.73
CA GLY A 643 -30.87 -106.03 -118.64
C GLY A 643 -31.34 -106.00 -117.18
N ASP A 644 -31.76 -104.80 -116.74
CA ASP A 644 -32.60 -104.43 -115.57
C ASP A 644 -33.84 -105.35 -115.39
N PRO A 645 -34.64 -105.42 -114.25
CA PRO A 645 -34.84 -104.43 -113.17
C PRO A 645 -35.28 -104.89 -111.72
N ARG A 646 -35.23 -103.94 -110.76
CA ARG A 646 -36.01 -103.75 -109.49
C ARG A 646 -35.61 -104.38 -108.12
N GLY A 647 -35.17 -103.49 -107.20
CA GLY A 647 -35.10 -103.67 -105.73
C GLY A 647 -34.40 -102.54 -104.94
N THR A 648 -34.94 -101.31 -104.96
CA THR A 648 -34.77 -100.16 -104.00
C THR A 648 -33.38 -99.72 -103.51
N LYS A 649 -32.46 -99.36 -104.42
CA LYS A 649 -31.29 -98.50 -104.10
C LYS A 649 -31.68 -97.03 -103.80
N GLN A 650 -32.82 -96.58 -104.34
CA GLN A 650 -33.25 -95.18 -104.28
C GLN A 650 -33.86 -94.76 -102.94
N SER A 651 -34.45 -95.70 -102.19
CA SER A 651 -34.95 -95.46 -100.82
C SER A 651 -33.82 -95.28 -99.82
N LEU A 652 -32.80 -96.15 -99.88
CA LEU A 652 -31.60 -96.04 -99.05
C LEU A 652 -30.82 -94.77 -99.35
N LEU A 653 -30.71 -94.38 -100.62
CA LEU A 653 -30.08 -93.11 -100.98
C LEU A 653 -30.91 -91.90 -100.50
N ALA A 654 -32.24 -91.95 -100.55
CA ALA A 654 -33.08 -90.88 -100.02
C ALA A 654 -32.98 -90.76 -98.48
N ASP A 655 -32.90 -91.88 -97.76
CA ASP A 655 -32.70 -91.89 -96.30
C ASP A 655 -31.28 -91.46 -95.91
N ILE A 656 -30.26 -91.85 -96.68
CA ILE A 656 -28.88 -91.38 -96.50
C ILE A 656 -28.79 -89.88 -96.76
N GLU A 657 -29.40 -89.37 -97.84
CA GLU A 657 -29.45 -87.94 -98.11
C GLU A 657 -30.26 -87.18 -97.04
N LYS A 658 -31.31 -87.79 -96.48
CA LYS A 658 -32.06 -87.20 -95.37
C LYS A 658 -31.20 -87.16 -94.11
N LEU A 659 -30.52 -88.24 -93.75
CA LEU A 659 -29.60 -88.28 -92.61
C LEU A 659 -28.40 -87.34 -92.78
N GLN A 660 -27.91 -87.16 -94.01
CA GLN A 660 -26.86 -86.17 -94.32
C GLN A 660 -27.39 -84.75 -94.17
N ARG A 661 -28.58 -84.44 -94.69
CA ARG A 661 -29.21 -83.13 -94.46
C ARG A 661 -29.48 -82.88 -92.99
N ASP A 662 -29.98 -83.89 -92.27
CA ASP A 662 -30.26 -83.82 -90.83
C ASP A 662 -28.94 -83.61 -90.03
N LEU A 663 -27.86 -84.29 -90.41
CA LEU A 663 -26.51 -84.10 -89.85
C LEU A 663 -25.97 -82.70 -90.14
N ASP A 664 -26.09 -82.21 -91.38
CA ASP A 664 -25.66 -80.87 -91.77
C ASP A 664 -26.48 -79.79 -91.06
N THR A 665 -27.80 -79.99 -90.89
CA THR A 665 -28.64 -79.09 -90.10
C THR A 665 -28.26 -79.09 -88.63
N THR A 666 -28.06 -80.27 -88.01
CA THR A 666 -27.66 -80.34 -86.60
C THR A 666 -26.24 -79.82 -86.36
N ALA A 667 -25.32 -80.00 -87.30
CA ALA A 667 -24.00 -79.38 -87.27
C ALA A 667 -24.11 -77.86 -87.37
N SER A 668 -24.95 -77.34 -88.28
CA SER A 668 -25.17 -75.89 -88.42
C SER A 668 -25.87 -75.28 -87.20
N GLU A 669 -26.79 -76.01 -86.57
CA GLU A 669 -27.47 -75.63 -85.33
C GLU A 669 -26.50 -75.65 -84.14
N LEU A 670 -25.61 -76.63 -84.08
CA LEU A 670 -24.54 -76.71 -83.08
C LEU A 670 -23.56 -75.55 -83.21
N ASP A 671 -23.16 -75.18 -84.44
CA ASP A 671 -22.28 -74.04 -84.67
C ASP A 671 -22.97 -72.71 -84.36
N ARG A 672 -24.28 -72.59 -84.64
CA ARG A 672 -25.10 -71.46 -84.17
C ARG A 672 -25.15 -71.37 -82.65
N ALA A 673 -25.39 -72.49 -81.96
CA ALA A 673 -25.42 -72.52 -80.50
C ALA A 673 -24.06 -72.18 -79.87
N LYS A 674 -22.95 -72.60 -80.49
CA LYS A 674 -21.59 -72.22 -80.08
C LYS A 674 -21.34 -70.72 -80.28
N MET A 675 -21.77 -70.16 -81.42
CA MET A 675 -21.70 -68.71 -81.66
C MET A 675 -22.52 -67.94 -80.62
N ASP A 676 -23.78 -68.31 -80.40
CA ASP A 676 -24.66 -67.69 -79.41
C ASP A 676 -24.09 -67.79 -77.98
N LEU A 677 -23.47 -68.91 -77.63
CA LEU A 677 -22.79 -69.08 -76.35
C LEU A 677 -21.59 -68.14 -76.25
N SER A 678 -20.76 -68.05 -77.30
CA SER A 678 -19.61 -67.15 -77.32
C SER A 678 -20.02 -65.67 -77.22
N ASP A 679 -21.13 -65.29 -77.84
CA ASP A 679 -21.68 -63.94 -77.77
C ASP A 679 -22.28 -63.64 -76.40
N LYS A 680 -22.98 -64.61 -75.79
CA LYS A 680 -23.44 -64.49 -74.40
C LYS A 680 -22.29 -64.39 -73.40
N GLU A 681 -21.21 -65.14 -73.59
CA GLU A 681 -20.01 -65.01 -72.75
C GLU A 681 -19.34 -63.64 -72.91
N ARG A 682 -19.28 -63.10 -74.13
CA ARG A 682 -18.77 -61.73 -74.38
C ARG A 682 -19.66 -60.68 -73.70
N LEU A 683 -20.97 -60.82 -73.81
CA LEU A 683 -21.95 -59.95 -73.13
C LEU A 683 -21.85 -60.04 -71.61
N LEU A 684 -21.66 -61.23 -71.04
CA LEU A 684 -21.46 -61.41 -69.60
C LEU A 684 -20.16 -60.77 -69.14
N ARG A 685 -19.04 -60.99 -69.82
CA ARG A 685 -17.76 -60.32 -69.50
C ARG A 685 -17.87 -58.79 -69.59
N HIS A 686 -18.57 -58.26 -70.60
CA HIS A 686 -18.83 -56.82 -70.71
C HIS A 686 -19.72 -56.30 -69.57
N ARG A 687 -20.77 -57.05 -69.21
CA ARG A 687 -21.65 -56.71 -68.08
C ARG A 687 -20.89 -56.71 -66.76
N ASP A 688 -20.06 -57.72 -66.52
CA ASP A 688 -19.28 -57.84 -65.30
C ASP A 688 -18.22 -56.73 -65.22
N GLY A 689 -17.58 -56.37 -66.33
CA GLY A 689 -16.69 -55.21 -66.40
C GLY A 689 -17.39 -53.88 -66.13
N LEU A 690 -18.63 -53.70 -66.59
CA LEU A 690 -19.44 -52.52 -66.27
C LEU A 690 -19.90 -52.49 -64.80
N LEU A 691 -20.25 -53.64 -64.23
CA LEU A 691 -20.60 -53.75 -62.81
C LEU A 691 -19.39 -53.45 -61.92
N GLU A 692 -18.21 -53.94 -62.30
CA GLU A 692 -16.97 -53.65 -61.59
C GLU A 692 -16.64 -52.15 -61.69
N SER A 693 -16.72 -51.54 -62.88
CA SER A 693 -16.46 -50.10 -63.04
C SER A 693 -17.45 -49.22 -62.26
N THR A 694 -18.75 -49.53 -62.30
CA THR A 694 -19.75 -48.81 -61.50
C THR A 694 -19.58 -49.04 -60.00
N SER A 695 -19.15 -50.23 -59.57
CA SER A 695 -18.86 -50.49 -58.15
C SER A 695 -17.65 -49.67 -57.65
N LEU A 696 -16.60 -49.56 -58.47
CA LEU A 696 -15.42 -48.75 -58.18
C LEU A 696 -15.74 -47.26 -58.18
N GLU A 697 -16.57 -46.81 -59.12
CA GLU A 697 -17.05 -45.43 -59.17
C GLU A 697 -17.93 -45.09 -57.96
N SER A 698 -18.85 -45.98 -57.56
CA SER A 698 -19.65 -45.83 -56.34
C SER A 698 -18.79 -45.75 -55.09
N ARG A 699 -17.74 -46.57 -54.99
CA ARG A 699 -16.78 -46.53 -53.88
C ARG A 699 -15.99 -45.21 -53.89
N ARG A 700 -15.51 -44.79 -55.06
CA ARG A 700 -14.79 -43.51 -55.22
C ARG A 700 -15.66 -42.30 -54.88
N LEU A 701 -16.93 -42.30 -55.27
CA LEU A 701 -17.88 -41.23 -54.92
C LEU A 701 -18.18 -41.23 -53.41
N SER A 702 -18.28 -42.42 -52.80
CA SER A 702 -18.45 -42.55 -51.35
C SER A 702 -17.23 -42.01 -50.59
N ASP A 703 -16.02 -42.37 -51.02
CA ASP A 703 -14.76 -41.88 -50.44
C ASP A 703 -14.62 -40.35 -50.60
N LEU A 704 -15.04 -39.80 -51.75
CA LEU A 704 -15.09 -38.34 -51.97
C LEU A 704 -16.09 -37.65 -51.05
N LEU A 705 -17.28 -38.22 -50.88
CA LEU A 705 -18.31 -37.69 -49.99
C LEU A 705 -17.89 -37.76 -48.52
N GLU A 706 -17.19 -38.83 -48.11
CA GLU A 706 -16.65 -38.96 -46.76
C GLU A 706 -15.49 -38.00 -46.51
N LYS A 707 -14.61 -37.78 -47.49
CA LYS A 707 -13.59 -36.71 -47.45
C LYS A 707 -14.21 -35.32 -47.32
N GLU A 708 -15.29 -35.04 -48.05
CA GLU A 708 -15.97 -33.75 -48.01
C GLU A 708 -16.67 -33.53 -46.65
N ARG A 709 -17.33 -34.56 -46.11
CA ARG A 709 -17.90 -34.53 -44.75
C ARG A 709 -16.83 -34.30 -43.68
N ASN A 710 -15.71 -35.01 -43.77
CA ASN A 710 -14.59 -34.85 -42.83
C ASN A 710 -13.94 -33.47 -42.99
N GLY A 711 -13.82 -32.96 -44.22
CA GLY A 711 -13.38 -31.60 -44.51
C GLY A 711 -14.27 -30.55 -43.86
N ARG A 712 -15.60 -30.62 -44.07
CA ARG A 712 -16.55 -29.69 -43.44
C ARG A 712 -16.54 -29.76 -41.91
N LYS A 713 -16.40 -30.97 -41.34
CA LYS A 713 -16.27 -31.14 -39.89
C LYS A 713 -15.00 -30.45 -39.38
N HIS A 714 -13.88 -30.62 -40.08
CA HIS A 714 -12.63 -29.97 -39.75
C HIS A 714 -12.72 -28.44 -39.88
N ASP A 715 -13.33 -27.93 -40.95
CA ASP A 715 -13.53 -26.49 -41.16
C ASP A 715 -14.43 -25.88 -40.08
N LEU A 716 -15.49 -26.60 -39.67
CA LEU A 716 -16.36 -26.19 -38.57
C LEU A 716 -15.59 -26.15 -37.23
N GLU A 717 -14.79 -27.18 -36.94
CA GLU A 717 -13.94 -27.22 -35.74
C GLU A 717 -12.89 -26.10 -35.74
N GLN A 718 -12.27 -25.81 -36.89
CA GLN A 718 -11.35 -24.68 -37.05
C GLN A 718 -12.06 -23.34 -36.86
N PHE A 719 -13.26 -23.18 -37.43
CA PHE A 719 -14.07 -21.98 -37.26
C PHE A 719 -14.48 -21.77 -35.79
N GLU A 720 -14.94 -22.82 -35.11
CA GLU A 720 -15.27 -22.75 -33.68
C GLU A 720 -14.04 -22.42 -32.83
N LYS A 721 -12.89 -23.02 -33.13
CA LYS A 721 -11.64 -22.74 -32.42
C LYS A 721 -11.20 -21.28 -32.64
N SER A 722 -11.30 -20.78 -33.86
CA SER A 722 -11.03 -19.39 -34.22
C SER A 722 -12.02 -18.44 -33.52
N SER A 723 -13.32 -18.76 -33.50
CA SER A 723 -14.37 -17.98 -32.84
C SER A 723 -14.16 -17.91 -31.32
N ARG A 724 -13.86 -19.03 -30.66
CA ARG A 724 -13.50 -19.07 -29.23
C ARG A 724 -12.23 -18.26 -28.96
N GLY A 725 -11.24 -18.36 -29.87
CA GLY A 725 -10.04 -17.53 -29.85
C GLY A 725 -10.38 -16.05 -29.91
N GLN A 726 -11.20 -15.61 -30.86
CA GLN A 726 -11.66 -14.24 -31.02
C GLN A 726 -12.44 -13.75 -29.78
N ALA A 727 -13.34 -14.55 -29.23
CA ALA A 727 -14.07 -14.21 -28.02
C ALA A 727 -13.15 -14.06 -26.79
N SER A 728 -12.06 -14.82 -26.73
CA SER A 728 -11.01 -14.63 -25.72
C SER A 728 -10.24 -13.33 -25.93
N HIS A 729 -9.84 -13.03 -27.17
CA HIS A 729 -9.15 -11.78 -27.51
C HIS A 729 -10.02 -10.55 -27.25
N MET A 730 -11.31 -10.58 -27.57
CA MET A 730 -12.23 -9.48 -27.26
C MET A 730 -12.36 -9.25 -25.75
N ARG A 731 -12.43 -10.32 -24.94
CA ARG A 731 -12.42 -10.20 -23.48
C ARG A 731 -11.11 -9.62 -22.96
N ALA A 732 -9.98 -10.04 -23.51
CA ALA A 732 -8.67 -9.48 -23.15
C ALA A 732 -8.58 -7.99 -23.52
N ILE A 733 -9.04 -7.60 -24.70
CA ILE A 733 -9.10 -6.19 -25.13
C ILE A 733 -9.98 -5.38 -24.17
N ALA A 734 -11.19 -5.84 -23.85
CA ALA A 734 -12.06 -5.15 -22.89
C ALA A 734 -11.42 -5.00 -21.49
N GLN A 735 -10.69 -6.02 -21.02
CA GLN A 735 -9.93 -5.95 -19.78
C GLN A 735 -8.78 -4.93 -19.87
N HIS A 736 -8.07 -4.88 -21.01
CA HIS A 736 -7.01 -3.90 -21.24
C HIS A 736 -7.56 -2.47 -21.33
N GLU A 737 -8.71 -2.28 -21.97
CA GLU A 737 -9.42 -1.00 -22.02
C GLU A 737 -9.87 -0.55 -20.63
N SER A 738 -10.43 -1.44 -19.80
CA SER A 738 -10.76 -1.13 -18.39
C SER A 738 -9.54 -0.70 -17.60
N ARG A 739 -8.43 -1.45 -17.72
CA ARG A 739 -7.16 -1.09 -17.05
C ARG A 739 -6.60 0.23 -17.57
N TYR A 740 -6.73 0.50 -18.86
CA TYR A 740 -6.30 1.78 -19.44
C TYR A 740 -7.11 2.94 -18.86
N MET A 741 -8.44 2.81 -18.79
CA MET A 741 -9.31 3.81 -18.18
C MET A 741 -8.98 4.02 -16.70
N GLU A 742 -8.74 2.95 -15.94
CA GLU A 742 -8.27 3.04 -14.54
C GLU A 742 -6.95 3.81 -14.45
N LEU A 743 -5.96 3.48 -15.28
CA LEU A 743 -4.68 4.20 -15.32
C LEU A 743 -4.84 5.67 -15.72
N GLU A 744 -5.71 6.00 -16.67
CA GLU A 744 -6.02 7.38 -17.04
C GLU A 744 -6.66 8.15 -15.88
N THR A 745 -7.57 7.53 -15.13
CA THR A 745 -8.20 8.18 -13.96
C THR A 745 -7.19 8.43 -12.84
N VAL A 746 -6.29 7.47 -12.58
CA VAL A 746 -5.20 7.64 -11.60
C VAL A 746 -4.26 8.75 -12.05
N LEU A 747 -3.87 8.79 -13.33
CA LEU A 747 -3.02 9.85 -13.87
C LEU A 747 -3.69 11.23 -13.78
N LEU A 748 -5.00 11.33 -14.04
CA LEU A 748 -5.77 12.56 -13.84
C LEU A 748 -5.80 13.00 -12.38
N GLN A 749 -5.96 12.05 -11.44
CA GLN A 749 -5.94 12.32 -10.01
C GLN A 749 -4.55 12.77 -9.55
N GLU A 750 -3.48 12.14 -10.02
CA GLU A 750 -2.10 12.56 -9.75
C GLU A 750 -1.80 13.95 -10.30
N ARG A 751 -2.26 14.27 -11.51
CA ARG A 751 -2.14 15.63 -12.08
C ARG A 751 -2.86 16.66 -11.21
N ARG A 752 -4.08 16.37 -10.76
CA ARG A 752 -4.81 17.25 -9.83
C ARG A 752 -4.07 17.42 -8.50
N SER A 753 -3.56 16.32 -7.95
CA SER A 753 -2.78 16.32 -6.71
C SER A 753 -1.52 17.17 -6.84
N LYS A 754 -0.77 17.01 -7.94
CA LYS A 754 0.41 17.82 -8.26
C LYS A 754 0.07 19.30 -8.38
N THR A 755 -0.97 19.66 -9.13
CA THR A 755 -1.41 21.07 -9.26
C THR A 755 -1.85 21.64 -7.91
N ALA A 756 -2.54 20.86 -7.07
CA ALA A 756 -2.90 21.29 -5.72
C ALA A 756 -1.67 21.51 -4.82
N LEU A 757 -0.65 20.64 -4.93
CA LEU A 757 0.60 20.79 -4.17
C LEU A 757 1.40 22.01 -4.64
N GLU A 758 1.48 22.24 -5.95
CA GLU A 758 2.10 23.43 -6.53
C GLU A 758 1.39 24.72 -6.08
N GLN A 759 0.06 24.71 -6.04
CA GLN A 759 -0.72 25.85 -5.53
C GLN A 759 -0.42 26.10 -4.04
N LYS A 760 -0.43 25.06 -3.21
CA LYS A 760 -0.07 25.18 -1.78
C LYS A 760 1.33 25.76 -1.58
N TYR A 761 2.31 25.33 -2.36
CA TYR A 761 3.68 25.85 -2.26
C TYR A 761 3.75 27.33 -2.68
N ARG A 762 3.01 27.73 -3.71
CA ARG A 762 2.91 29.15 -4.11
C ARG A 762 2.25 29.99 -3.02
N ASP A 763 1.17 29.51 -2.43
CA ASP A 763 0.45 30.20 -1.36
C ASP A 763 1.35 30.35 -0.13
N GLN A 764 2.08 29.30 0.27
CA GLN A 764 3.06 29.35 1.36
C GLN A 764 4.21 30.33 1.08
N SER A 765 4.75 30.34 -0.13
CA SER A 765 5.80 31.27 -0.52
C SER A 765 5.30 32.73 -0.48
N TYR A 766 4.06 32.97 -0.91
CA TYR A 766 3.41 34.26 -0.85
C TYR A 766 3.18 34.73 0.60
N GLU A 767 2.64 33.87 1.46
CA GLU A 767 2.44 34.17 2.89
C GLU A 767 3.77 34.47 3.60
N MET A 768 4.81 33.67 3.33
CA MET A 768 6.15 33.90 3.87
C MET A 768 6.71 35.25 3.43
N CYS A 769 6.64 35.59 2.14
CA CYS A 769 7.14 36.87 1.64
C CYS A 769 6.32 38.06 2.18
N SER A 770 5.01 37.88 2.40
CA SER A 770 4.14 38.88 3.03
C SER A 770 4.53 39.12 4.49
N LEU A 771 4.74 38.06 5.27
CA LEU A 771 5.20 38.16 6.66
C LEU A 771 6.58 38.81 6.75
N LEU A 772 7.52 38.40 5.90
CA LEU A 772 8.85 38.99 5.84
C LEU A 772 8.80 40.48 5.53
N LEU A 773 7.93 40.92 4.61
CA LEU A 773 7.71 42.32 4.32
C LEU A 773 7.14 43.09 5.53
N ALA A 774 6.20 42.48 6.27
CA ALA A 774 5.66 43.07 7.49
C ALA A 774 6.74 43.23 8.58
N VAL A 775 7.59 42.22 8.77
CA VAL A 775 8.72 42.28 9.72
C VAL A 775 9.72 43.35 9.28
N TRP A 776 10.05 43.42 7.98
CA TRP A 776 10.91 44.47 7.42
C TRP A 776 10.42 45.88 7.75
N ASN A 777 9.14 46.15 7.49
CA ASN A 777 8.54 47.46 7.78
C ASN A 777 8.64 47.82 9.27
N ARG A 778 8.43 46.84 10.15
CA ARG A 778 8.55 47.03 11.60
C ARG A 778 10.00 47.26 12.04
N LEU A 779 10.94 46.46 11.55
CA LEU A 779 12.37 46.61 11.87
C LEU A 779 12.92 47.94 11.36
N SER A 780 12.61 48.31 10.12
CA SER A 780 12.97 49.60 9.54
C SER A 780 12.48 50.77 10.39
N THR A 781 11.28 50.67 10.95
CA THR A 781 10.74 51.69 11.88
C THR A 781 11.54 51.76 13.20
N ILE A 782 11.96 50.62 13.76
CA ILE A 782 12.67 50.59 15.06
C ILE A 782 14.14 51.01 14.90
N CYS A 783 14.79 50.63 13.80
CA CYS A 783 16.18 50.99 13.51
C CYS A 783 16.36 52.48 13.16
N GLY A 784 15.28 53.18 12.77
CA GLY A 784 15.27 54.62 12.49
C GLY A 784 15.48 54.98 11.02
N ALA A 785 15.21 56.24 10.69
CA ALA A 785 15.14 56.72 9.30
C ALA A 785 16.49 56.63 8.55
N ASP A 786 17.61 56.87 9.23
CA ASP A 786 18.95 56.85 8.63
C ASP A 786 19.33 55.42 8.19
N TRP A 787 19.10 54.44 9.07
CA TRP A 787 19.33 53.03 8.74
C TRP A 787 18.40 52.54 7.62
N ALA A 788 17.13 52.94 7.67
CA ALA A 788 16.13 52.58 6.68
C ALA A 788 16.46 53.10 5.29
N GLN A 789 17.07 54.29 5.17
CA GLN A 789 17.52 54.85 3.90
C GLN A 789 18.71 54.06 3.33
N ASP A 790 19.71 53.76 4.15
CA ASP A 790 20.93 53.05 3.74
C ASP A 790 20.65 51.59 3.32
N ASN A 791 19.60 50.96 3.86
CA ASN A 791 19.24 49.57 3.58
C ASN A 791 17.90 49.45 2.83
N SER A 792 17.42 50.53 2.22
CA SER A 792 16.09 50.63 1.59
C SER A 792 15.87 49.75 0.37
N LEU A 793 16.93 49.15 -0.19
CA LEU A 793 16.91 48.45 -1.47
C LEU A 793 17.41 47.00 -1.31
N ILE A 794 16.74 46.06 -1.99
CA ILE A 794 17.15 44.67 -2.17
C ILE A 794 17.56 44.55 -3.63
N ASN A 795 18.86 44.38 -3.91
CA ASN A 795 19.38 44.28 -5.28
C ASN A 795 18.89 45.40 -6.25
N GLY A 796 18.66 46.62 -5.73
CA GLY A 796 18.24 47.79 -6.53
C GLY A 796 16.72 48.01 -6.60
N GLU A 797 15.92 47.17 -5.96
CA GLU A 797 14.47 47.32 -5.88
C GLU A 797 13.99 47.56 -4.44
N ILE A 798 12.87 48.26 -4.29
CA ILE A 798 12.25 48.46 -2.97
C ILE A 798 11.66 47.12 -2.50
N PRO A 799 11.85 46.73 -1.23
CA PRO A 799 11.23 45.56 -0.62
C PRO A 799 9.74 45.44 -0.94
N SER A 800 9.40 44.39 -1.69
CA SER A 800 8.04 44.02 -2.06
C SER A 800 7.91 42.50 -2.00
N ILE A 801 6.68 41.96 -2.00
CA ILE A 801 6.44 40.51 -1.93
C ILE A 801 7.18 39.77 -3.06
N GLU A 802 7.16 40.33 -4.27
CA GLU A 802 7.83 39.76 -5.45
C GLU A 802 9.36 39.89 -5.37
N SER A 803 9.88 41.05 -4.96
CA SER A 803 11.33 41.29 -4.87
C SER A 803 11.98 40.47 -3.74
N ILE A 804 11.28 40.29 -2.61
CA ILE A 804 11.72 39.42 -1.50
C ILE A 804 11.74 37.95 -1.94
N GLY A 805 10.71 37.50 -2.65
CA GLY A 805 10.64 36.13 -3.17
C GLY A 805 11.76 35.81 -4.18
N GLN A 806 12.10 36.76 -5.04
CA GLN A 806 13.17 36.59 -6.04
C GLN A 806 14.58 36.75 -5.44
N ASN A 807 14.75 37.63 -4.46
CA ASN A 807 16.06 38.03 -3.92
C ASN A 807 16.19 37.79 -2.40
N LEU A 808 15.66 36.67 -1.90
CA LEU A 808 15.67 36.31 -0.48
C LEU A 808 17.05 36.39 0.20
N PRO A 809 18.18 35.97 -0.44
CA PRO A 809 19.49 36.06 0.19
C PRO A 809 19.96 37.50 0.45
N ALA A 810 19.65 38.43 -0.47
CA ALA A 810 19.99 39.84 -0.30
C ALA A 810 19.12 40.49 0.78
N PHE A 811 17.82 40.16 0.78
CA PHE A 811 16.89 40.59 1.82
C PHE A 811 17.31 40.10 3.21
N ASN A 812 17.72 38.83 3.34
CA ASN A 812 18.19 38.27 4.60
C ASN A 812 19.42 39.02 5.15
N LYS A 813 20.35 39.46 4.28
CA LYS A 813 21.47 40.30 4.71
C LYS A 813 21.01 41.63 5.32
N ASN A 814 20.01 42.28 4.72
CA ASN A 814 19.45 43.52 5.26
C ASN A 814 18.73 43.26 6.60
N MET A 815 18.03 42.14 6.74
CA MET A 815 17.39 41.72 8.00
C MET A 815 18.40 41.47 9.13
N ILE A 816 19.50 40.76 8.83
CA ILE A 816 20.59 40.52 9.79
C ILE A 816 21.27 41.86 10.18
N SER A 817 21.45 42.77 9.22
CA SER A 817 21.94 44.13 9.50
C SER A 817 21.01 44.86 10.48
N ALA A 818 19.70 44.78 10.28
CA ALA A 818 18.70 45.37 11.17
C ALA A 818 18.83 44.80 12.60
N ILE A 819 18.92 43.48 12.73
CA ILE A 819 19.06 42.81 14.03
C ILE A 819 20.35 43.26 14.74
N LYS A 820 21.48 43.35 14.03
CA LYS A 820 22.74 43.85 14.61
C LYS A 820 22.63 45.29 15.11
N THR A 821 21.90 46.15 14.39
CA THR A 821 21.65 47.52 14.87
C THR A 821 20.76 47.54 16.11
N LEU A 822 19.75 46.67 16.21
CA LEU A 822 18.95 46.50 17.42
C LEU A 822 19.78 46.00 18.59
N GLU A 823 20.63 44.99 18.38
CA GLU A 823 21.54 44.47 19.41
C GLU A 823 22.48 45.57 19.92
N ALA A 824 23.01 46.41 19.03
CA ALA A 824 23.83 47.57 19.40
C ALA A 824 23.03 48.61 20.20
N LEU A 825 21.79 48.91 19.79
CA LEU A 825 20.89 49.81 20.53
C LEU A 825 20.59 49.26 21.93
N PHE A 826 20.22 47.99 22.06
CA PHE A 826 20.02 47.33 23.36
C PHE A 826 21.28 47.33 24.21
N GLY A 827 22.44 47.06 23.62
CA GLY A 827 23.73 47.17 24.29
C GLY A 827 23.98 48.58 24.85
N SER A 828 23.68 49.61 24.06
CA SER A 828 23.81 51.02 24.47
C SER A 828 22.83 51.41 25.57
N PHE A 829 21.61 50.87 25.58
CA PHE A 829 20.67 51.08 26.67
C PHE A 829 21.16 50.44 27.96
N LYS A 830 21.70 49.22 27.89
CA LYS A 830 22.25 48.52 29.06
C LYS A 830 23.42 49.28 29.68
N THR A 831 24.32 49.84 28.86
CA THR A 831 25.43 50.66 29.38
C THR A 831 24.93 51.97 29.98
N ARG A 832 23.95 52.62 29.35
CA ARG A 832 23.34 53.85 29.86
C ARG A 832 22.60 53.64 31.18
N ILE A 833 21.83 52.55 31.30
CA ILE A 833 21.15 52.16 32.54
C ILE A 833 22.18 51.96 33.65
N ARG A 834 23.25 51.18 33.41
CA ARG A 834 24.32 50.98 34.40
C ARG A 834 25.03 52.27 34.79
N SER A 835 25.22 53.20 33.84
CA SER A 835 25.78 54.52 34.15
C SER A 835 24.86 55.31 35.07
N ILE A 836 23.56 55.35 34.75
CA ILE A 836 22.54 56.04 35.54
C ILE A 836 22.44 55.42 36.94
N GLU A 837 22.42 54.09 37.06
CA GLU A 837 22.46 53.38 38.34
C GLU A 837 23.70 53.76 39.15
N LYS A 838 24.87 53.81 38.51
CA LYS A 838 26.12 54.20 39.16
C LYS A 838 26.10 55.66 39.64
N ASP A 839 25.54 56.56 38.83
CA ASP A 839 25.43 57.98 39.18
C ASP A 839 24.40 58.19 40.29
N LEU A 840 23.24 57.52 40.24
CA LEU A 840 22.26 57.49 41.32
C LEU A 840 22.84 56.94 42.63
N TRP A 841 23.67 55.90 42.54
CA TRP A 841 24.32 55.33 43.72
C TRP A 841 25.33 56.29 44.34
N ARG A 842 26.10 57.02 43.52
CA ARG A 842 26.97 58.11 43.99
C ARG A 842 26.18 59.25 44.63
N ASP A 843 25.07 59.64 44.01
CA ASP A 843 24.19 60.69 44.55
C ASP A 843 23.58 60.25 45.89
N TYR A 844 23.16 58.98 46.00
CA TYR A 844 22.68 58.39 47.24
C TYR A 844 23.75 58.41 48.33
N GLN A 845 24.97 57.92 48.06
CA GLN A 845 26.09 57.97 49.02
C GLN A 845 26.44 59.39 49.43
N THR A 846 26.40 60.33 48.49
CA THR A 846 26.65 61.75 48.77
C THR A 846 25.58 62.32 49.67
N LEU A 847 24.31 61.96 49.47
CA LEU A 847 23.20 62.38 50.32
C LEU A 847 23.30 61.75 51.72
N GLU A 848 23.60 60.46 51.80
CA GLU A 848 23.84 59.73 53.05
C GLU A 848 24.98 60.38 53.85
N HIS A 849 26.12 60.64 53.22
CA HIS A 849 27.24 61.32 53.87
C HIS A 849 26.88 62.74 54.33
N ASN A 850 26.11 63.49 53.54
CA ASN A 850 25.63 64.82 53.95
C ASN A 850 24.65 64.75 55.12
N LEU A 851 23.77 63.74 55.16
CA LEU A 851 22.86 63.49 56.27
C LEU A 851 23.63 63.08 57.52
N GLU A 852 24.64 62.22 57.40
CA GLU A 852 25.51 61.83 58.51
C GLU A 852 26.29 63.04 59.05
N MET A 853 26.80 63.91 58.17
CA MET A 853 27.44 65.16 58.57
C MET A 853 26.47 66.13 59.24
N ARG A 854 25.22 66.21 58.80
CA ARG A 854 24.17 67.00 59.48
C ARG A 854 23.76 66.37 60.80
N ALA A 855 23.63 65.05 60.89
CA ALA A 855 23.34 64.32 62.11
C ALA A 855 24.44 64.57 63.14
N ARG A 856 25.72 64.44 62.77
CA ARG A 856 26.86 64.78 63.65
C ARG A 856 26.88 66.25 64.05
N ARG A 857 26.47 67.18 63.17
CA ARG A 857 26.30 68.60 63.53
C ARG A 857 25.14 68.81 64.49
N MET A 858 24.02 68.11 64.30
CA MET A 858 22.91 68.10 65.25
C MET A 858 23.32 67.49 66.57
N ASP A 859 24.04 66.37 66.60
CA ASP A 859 24.58 65.77 67.82
C ASP A 859 25.52 66.76 68.55
N ASN A 860 26.37 67.47 67.83
CA ASN A 860 27.25 68.50 68.40
C ASN A 860 26.46 69.72 68.92
N LEU A 861 25.36 70.10 68.25
CA LEU A 861 24.46 71.15 68.71
C LEU A 861 23.62 70.69 69.90
N GLU A 862 23.16 69.44 69.94
CA GLU A 862 22.47 68.81 71.06
C GLU A 862 23.40 68.66 72.26
N HIS A 863 24.67 68.34 72.05
CA HIS A 863 25.70 68.37 73.10
C HIS A 863 26.00 69.80 73.57
N ALA A 864 25.92 70.81 72.70
CA ALA A 864 26.08 72.22 73.07
C ALA A 864 24.81 72.83 73.71
N GLN A 865 23.63 72.25 73.45
CA GLN A 865 22.32 72.74 73.88
C GLN A 865 21.70 71.92 75.01
N ARG A 866 22.28 70.76 75.38
CA ARG A 866 21.93 70.03 76.60
C ARG A 866 22.24 70.90 77.83
N PRO A 867 21.23 71.39 78.58
CA PRO A 867 21.43 72.13 79.81
C PRO A 867 21.68 71.13 80.94
N GLU A 868 22.91 71.10 81.45
CA GLU A 868 23.22 70.45 82.72
C GLU A 868 22.61 71.29 83.85
N THR A 869 21.46 70.81 84.34
CA THR A 869 20.78 71.28 85.56
C THR A 869 20.94 70.12 86.54
N GLN A 870 21.69 70.14 87.65
CA GLN A 870 21.99 71.16 88.67
C GLN A 870 23.44 70.92 89.19
N ARG A 871 24.28 71.91 89.52
CA ARG A 871 24.16 72.77 90.72
C ARG A 871 25.18 73.93 90.71
N SER A 872 24.69 75.10 91.10
CA SER A 872 25.37 76.28 91.68
C SER A 872 26.28 77.20 90.83
N SER A 873 25.76 78.42 90.69
CA SER A 873 26.41 79.72 90.96
C SER A 873 27.03 80.53 89.81
N SER A 874 26.39 81.69 89.59
CA SER A 874 26.97 83.01 89.28
C SER A 874 27.74 83.23 87.98
N GLY A 875 27.18 84.09 87.12
CA GLY A 875 28.00 85.07 86.39
C GLY A 875 27.79 85.20 84.89
N LYS A 876 27.21 86.35 84.50
CA LYS A 876 27.51 87.17 83.31
C LYS A 876 27.04 86.70 81.92
N LEU A 877 25.91 87.32 81.52
CA LEU A 877 25.79 88.19 80.33
C LEU A 877 27.16 88.50 79.65
N ILE A 878 27.48 87.86 78.52
CA ILE A 878 28.34 88.29 77.36
C ILE A 878 28.47 87.06 76.40
N LYS A 879 27.37 86.51 75.87
CA LYS A 879 27.44 85.45 74.82
C LYS A 879 26.49 85.61 73.63
N GLY A 880 25.43 86.41 73.75
CA GLY A 880 24.52 86.66 72.63
C GLY A 880 25.11 87.44 71.45
N SER A 881 26.24 88.14 71.60
CA SER A 881 26.82 88.97 70.53
C SER A 881 27.58 88.15 69.47
N GLU A 882 28.29 87.10 69.88
CA GLU A 882 29.07 86.24 68.95
C GLU A 882 28.19 85.25 68.20
N GLU A 883 27.14 84.73 68.85
CA GLU A 883 26.14 83.85 68.22
C GLU A 883 25.31 84.59 67.18
N ILE A 884 24.93 85.85 67.45
CA ILE A 884 24.24 86.70 66.46
C ILE A 884 25.16 87.03 65.28
N SER A 885 26.47 87.17 65.48
CA SER A 885 27.45 87.39 64.41
C SER A 885 27.63 86.13 63.53
N LYS A 886 27.73 84.95 64.17
CA LYS A 886 27.83 83.65 63.47
C LYS A 886 26.57 83.34 62.68
N LEU A 887 25.39 83.51 63.27
CA LEU A 887 24.09 83.33 62.60
C LEU A 887 23.91 84.33 61.43
N LYS A 888 24.42 85.56 61.54
CA LYS A 888 24.40 86.51 60.40
C LYS A 888 25.37 86.12 59.28
N SER A 889 26.52 85.53 59.61
CA SER A 889 27.45 85.00 58.60
C SER A 889 26.91 83.74 57.92
N GLU A 890 26.22 82.89 58.66
CA GLU A 890 25.60 81.65 58.17
C GLU A 890 24.36 81.95 57.32
N ILE A 891 23.54 82.95 57.68
CA ILE A 891 22.44 83.45 56.84
C ILE A 891 22.98 84.09 55.54
N LYS A 892 24.17 84.69 55.55
CA LYS A 892 24.82 85.18 54.33
C LYS A 892 25.31 84.02 53.46
N LEU A 893 25.90 82.98 54.07
CA LEU A 893 26.40 81.81 53.37
C LEU A 893 25.25 81.00 52.75
N LEU A 894 24.18 80.78 53.51
CA LEU A 894 22.95 80.12 53.06
C LEU A 894 22.24 80.94 51.99
N LYS A 895 22.28 82.29 52.05
CA LYS A 895 21.78 83.13 50.94
C LYS A 895 22.64 83.00 49.68
N THR A 896 23.96 82.82 49.78
CA THR A 896 24.82 82.57 48.62
C THR A 896 24.65 81.16 48.06
N GLU A 897 24.47 80.15 48.91
CA GLU A 897 24.16 78.76 48.53
C GLU A 897 22.78 78.66 47.88
N LEU A 898 21.77 79.33 48.42
CA LEU A 898 20.42 79.39 47.85
C LEU A 898 20.39 80.16 46.52
N LYS A 899 21.30 81.13 46.33
CA LYS A 899 21.50 81.81 45.05
C LYS A 899 22.24 80.92 44.04
N PHE A 900 23.19 80.10 44.49
CA PHE A 900 23.91 79.11 43.68
C PHE A 900 22.99 77.97 43.23
N HIS A 901 22.18 77.40 44.12
CA HIS A 901 21.17 76.39 43.80
C HIS A 901 20.03 76.91 42.91
N ARG A 902 19.73 78.22 42.97
CA ARG A 902 18.81 78.87 42.01
C ARG A 902 19.43 79.12 40.64
N GLN A 903 20.75 79.29 40.54
CA GLN A 903 21.47 79.49 39.28
C GLN A 903 21.83 78.17 38.59
N HIS A 904 21.99 77.09 39.36
CA HIS A 904 22.23 75.72 38.87
C HIS A 904 21.26 74.73 39.53
N PRO A 905 20.01 74.65 39.06
CA PRO A 905 19.06 73.69 39.61
C PRO A 905 19.48 72.24 39.26
N SER A 906 19.43 71.35 40.25
CA SER A 906 19.65 69.91 40.06
C SER A 906 18.61 69.32 39.10
N ALA A 907 18.97 68.27 38.36
CA ALA A 907 18.10 67.57 37.41
C ALA A 907 16.77 67.12 38.05
N MET A 908 16.81 66.73 39.33
CA MET A 908 15.61 66.36 40.10
C MET A 908 14.70 67.55 40.42
N ALA A 909 15.28 68.73 40.69
CA ALA A 909 14.55 69.97 40.91
C ALA A 909 13.96 70.51 39.59
N GLN A 910 14.66 70.34 38.46
CA GLN A 910 14.11 70.63 37.13
C GLN A 910 12.97 69.68 36.76
N GLN A 911 13.04 68.41 37.16
CA GLN A 911 12.01 67.41 36.90
C GLN A 911 10.75 67.62 37.77
N MET A 912 10.90 68.03 39.03
CA MET A 912 9.78 68.43 39.90
C MET A 912 9.12 69.73 39.45
N LEU A 913 9.90 70.72 38.99
CA LEU A 913 9.37 71.98 38.46
C LEU A 913 8.63 71.76 37.12
N ASN A 914 9.08 70.80 36.29
CA ASN A 914 8.36 70.37 35.09
C ASN A 914 7.10 69.53 35.39
N GLN A 915 7.11 68.72 36.45
CA GLN A 915 5.92 67.95 36.85
C GLN A 915 4.83 68.83 37.47
N GLN A 916 5.19 69.86 38.26
CA GLN A 916 4.22 70.83 38.77
C GLN A 916 3.64 71.75 37.68
N ALA A 917 4.25 71.82 36.50
CA ALA A 917 3.73 72.56 35.34
C ALA A 917 2.75 71.76 34.47
N LEU A 918 2.53 70.47 34.76
CA LEU A 918 1.68 69.56 33.97
C LEU A 918 0.27 69.33 34.57
N THR A 919 -0.06 70.00 35.69
CA THR A 919 -1.33 69.77 36.42
C THR A 919 -2.36 70.90 36.32
N ASN A 920 -2.16 71.93 35.49
CA ASN A 920 -3.15 72.98 35.26
C ASN A 920 -3.34 73.26 33.75
N PRO A 921 -4.46 72.87 33.13
CA PRO A 921 -4.75 73.17 31.74
C PRO A 921 -5.63 74.43 31.65
N GLU A 922 -5.05 75.62 31.83
CA GLU A 922 -5.66 76.86 31.35
C GLU A 922 -4.59 77.94 31.15
N LEU A 923 -4.63 78.57 29.96
CA LEU A 923 -3.85 79.74 29.54
C LEU A 923 -2.38 79.53 29.10
N MET A 924 -2.17 79.17 27.84
CA MET A 924 -0.98 79.61 27.07
C MET A 924 -1.40 80.05 25.66
N ARG A 925 -1.74 81.33 25.50
CA ARG A 925 -1.79 82.04 24.21
C ARG A 925 -1.14 83.41 24.35
N ALA A 926 0.10 83.51 23.87
CA ALA A 926 0.84 84.69 23.44
C ALA A 926 2.32 84.32 23.66
N GLY A 927 3.11 84.08 22.64
CA GLY A 927 3.52 85.08 21.67
C GLY A 927 5.04 85.17 21.82
N SER A 928 5.77 84.63 20.83
CA SER A 928 6.63 85.43 19.93
C SER A 928 7.94 85.87 20.60
N SER A 929 9.14 85.65 20.05
CA SER A 929 9.51 85.60 18.64
C SER A 929 11.02 85.34 18.50
N SER A 930 11.38 84.86 17.30
CA SER A 930 12.57 85.26 16.53
C SER A 930 13.93 84.69 16.98
N GLY A 931 14.73 84.05 16.13
CA GLY A 931 14.66 83.86 14.67
C GLY A 931 15.70 82.80 14.25
N SER A 932 15.35 81.94 13.29
CA SER A 932 15.80 81.96 11.88
C SER A 932 17.17 81.27 11.70
N THR A 933 17.28 80.12 11.03
CA THR A 933 17.11 79.89 9.56
C THR A 933 16.79 78.41 9.24
N LYS A 934 15.67 78.09 8.54
CA LYS A 934 15.53 77.69 7.10
C LYS A 934 16.37 76.46 6.67
N ASN A 935 15.89 75.37 6.07
CA ASN A 935 14.74 75.09 5.17
C ASN A 935 14.41 73.58 5.14
N GLY A 936 13.15 73.19 4.87
CA GLY A 936 12.76 71.84 4.43
C GLY A 936 11.39 71.36 4.92
N GLN A 937 10.31 71.77 4.23
CA GLN A 937 8.91 71.34 4.40
C GLN A 937 8.74 69.83 4.08
N SER A 938 8.18 68.98 4.96
CA SER A 938 6.75 68.71 5.25
C SER A 938 6.15 67.58 4.39
N PRO A 939 5.05 66.87 4.75
CA PRO A 939 4.74 66.17 6.01
C PRO A 939 4.01 64.81 5.81
N ALA A 940 4.43 63.77 6.54
CA ALA A 940 3.66 62.53 6.75
C ALA A 940 2.58 62.68 7.85
N ARG A 941 1.82 63.79 7.86
CA ARG A 941 0.84 64.09 8.91
C ARG A 941 -0.45 64.70 8.35
N GLN A 942 -1.11 63.96 7.46
CA GLN A 942 -2.42 64.35 6.93
C GLN A 942 -3.35 63.17 6.57
N VAL A 943 -3.24 62.00 7.21
CA VAL A 943 -4.11 60.84 6.89
C VAL A 943 -4.86 60.25 8.10
N MET A 944 -4.57 60.65 9.34
CA MET A 944 -5.27 60.13 10.54
C MET A 944 -6.48 60.99 10.98
N ALA A 945 -7.34 61.42 10.06
CA ALA A 945 -8.54 62.18 10.42
C ALA A 945 -9.73 62.09 9.42
N HIS A 946 -9.83 61.05 8.57
CA HIS A 946 -10.94 60.95 7.61
C HIS A 946 -11.42 59.51 7.32
N LEU A 947 -11.58 58.65 8.33
CA LEU A 947 -12.23 57.33 8.14
C LEU A 947 -13.11 56.91 9.34
N LEU A 948 -13.92 57.84 9.84
CA LEU A 948 -15.00 57.55 10.81
C LEU A 948 -16.28 58.29 10.40
N ARG A 949 -17.04 57.72 9.46
CA ARG A 949 -18.52 57.82 9.41
C ARG A 949 -19.13 57.02 8.25
N HIS A 950 -20.07 56.15 8.62
CA HIS A 950 -21.15 55.54 7.79
C HIS A 950 -20.68 54.52 6.74
N HIS A 951 -21.15 53.27 6.69
CA HIS A 951 -22.52 52.79 6.82
C HIS A 951 -22.59 51.33 7.33
N SER A 952 -23.46 51.09 8.29
CA SER A 952 -24.15 49.83 8.51
C SER A 952 -25.63 50.07 8.20
N ALA A 953 -26.18 49.34 7.23
CA ALA A 953 -27.62 49.25 7.01
C ALA A 953 -27.97 47.81 6.62
N SER A 954 -28.78 47.24 7.49
CA SER A 954 -29.50 45.98 7.37
C SER A 954 -30.38 45.92 6.13
N ALA A 955 -30.52 44.75 5.52
CA ALA A 955 -31.74 44.38 4.79
C ALA A 955 -31.84 42.84 4.67
N VAL A 956 -32.73 42.27 5.50
CA VAL A 956 -33.40 40.99 5.28
C VAL A 956 -34.90 41.32 5.19
N GLU A 957 -35.54 40.96 4.07
CA GLU A 957 -36.94 40.49 3.89
C GLU A 957 -37.27 40.53 2.37
N GLN A 958 -37.45 39.37 1.71
CA GLN A 958 -38.69 38.61 1.48
C GLN A 958 -39.43 38.95 0.14
N LEU A 959 -39.46 37.94 -0.73
CA LEU A 959 -40.58 37.45 -1.57
C LEU A 959 -41.50 38.44 -2.32
N HIS A 960 -41.49 38.40 -3.67
CA HIS A 960 -42.62 37.88 -4.47
C HIS A 960 -42.38 37.85 -6.00
N TYR A 961 -43.14 36.95 -6.63
CA TYR A 961 -43.24 36.51 -8.03
C TYR A 961 -43.64 37.59 -9.07
N GLY A 962 -43.32 37.32 -10.36
CA GLY A 962 -44.30 37.49 -11.45
C GLY A 962 -43.91 38.31 -12.69
N ALA A 963 -43.50 37.60 -13.76
CA ALA A 963 -43.90 37.68 -15.19
C ALA A 963 -44.02 39.01 -15.98
N GLY A 964 -43.63 38.93 -17.27
CA GLY A 964 -44.02 39.81 -18.40
C GLY A 964 -42.87 40.68 -18.92
N ASP A 965 -42.08 40.30 -19.93
CA ASP A 965 -42.34 40.20 -21.38
C ASP A 965 -42.32 41.55 -22.15
N GLU A 966 -41.69 41.47 -23.32
CA GLU A 966 -41.66 42.38 -24.48
C GLU A 966 -40.94 43.76 -24.46
N ASN A 967 -39.79 43.74 -25.15
CA ASN A 967 -39.53 44.42 -26.45
C ASN A 967 -39.39 45.97 -26.55
N VAL A 968 -38.67 46.38 -27.61
CA VAL A 968 -38.56 47.72 -28.23
C VAL A 968 -37.36 48.59 -27.82
N SER A 969 -36.30 48.52 -28.65
CA SER A 969 -35.47 49.68 -29.06
C SER A 969 -36.28 50.59 -30.00
N PRO A 970 -35.98 51.90 -30.26
CA PRO A 970 -34.64 52.49 -30.29
C PRO A 970 -34.54 54.00 -29.91
N THR A 971 -33.34 54.57 -30.11
CA THR A 971 -33.00 56.01 -30.25
C THR A 971 -33.11 56.94 -29.03
N ARG A 972 -31.96 57.47 -28.56
CA ARG A 972 -31.33 58.73 -29.02
C ARG A 972 -30.35 59.22 -27.93
N SER A 973 -29.12 59.46 -28.35
CA SER A 973 -28.04 60.06 -27.55
C SER A 973 -28.33 61.51 -27.16
N PRO A 974 -27.71 62.00 -26.07
CA PRO A 974 -27.13 63.32 -26.08
C PRO A 974 -25.60 63.26 -26.01
N GLN A 975 -25.04 64.07 -26.89
CA GLN A 975 -23.63 64.35 -27.15
C GLN A 975 -22.80 64.52 -25.87
N GLN A 976 -21.65 63.85 -25.84
CA GLN A 976 -20.53 64.22 -24.97
C GLN A 976 -19.38 64.70 -25.86
N ILE A 977 -18.87 65.86 -25.45
CA ILE A 977 -17.84 66.67 -26.09
C ILE A 977 -16.57 65.84 -26.33
N VAL A 978 -16.10 65.83 -27.58
CA VAL A 978 -14.82 65.24 -28.00
C VAL A 978 -13.70 66.14 -27.49
N VAL A 979 -13.04 65.71 -26.40
CA VAL A 979 -11.66 66.11 -26.10
C VAL A 979 -10.77 64.97 -26.57
N ALA A 980 -9.90 65.23 -27.54
CA ALA A 980 -8.91 64.27 -28.00
C ALA A 980 -7.97 63.92 -26.84
N PRO A 981 -7.85 62.63 -26.45
CA PRO A 981 -6.88 62.24 -25.45
C PRO A 981 -5.46 62.36 -26.02
N PRO A 982 -4.45 62.70 -25.18
CA PRO A 982 -3.06 62.75 -25.61
C PRO A 982 -2.62 61.38 -26.16
N PRO A 983 -1.55 61.32 -26.99
CA PRO A 983 -1.06 60.07 -27.53
C PRO A 983 -0.74 59.11 -26.38
N MET A 984 -1.54 58.05 -26.26
CA MET A 984 -1.42 57.04 -25.21
C MET A 984 -0.06 56.34 -25.36
N GLU A 985 0.70 56.31 -24.27
CA GLU A 985 1.97 55.60 -24.19
C GLU A 985 1.78 54.13 -24.64
N PRO A 986 2.74 53.53 -25.39
CA PRO A 986 2.64 52.14 -25.84
C PRO A 986 2.41 51.13 -24.70
N SER A 987 2.78 51.50 -23.46
CA SER A 987 2.53 50.73 -22.24
C SER A 987 1.04 50.71 -21.87
N GLU A 988 0.34 51.84 -21.90
CA GLU A 988 -1.09 51.92 -21.59
C GLU A 988 -1.94 51.20 -22.63
N ALA A 989 -1.57 51.27 -23.92
CA ALA A 989 -2.23 50.52 -24.98
C ALA A 989 -2.12 49.00 -24.74
N ARG A 990 -0.96 48.51 -24.28
CA ARG A 990 -0.75 47.11 -23.91
C ARG A 990 -1.58 46.70 -22.70
N TRP A 991 -1.68 47.56 -21.68
CA TRP A 991 -2.51 47.30 -20.51
C TRP A 991 -4.00 47.26 -20.85
N LEU A 992 -4.48 48.16 -21.71
CA LEU A 992 -5.86 48.15 -22.21
C LEU A 992 -6.16 46.92 -23.08
N HIS A 993 -5.23 46.49 -23.92
CA HIS A 993 -5.37 45.25 -24.68
C HIS A 993 -5.39 44.01 -23.77
N ARG A 994 -4.53 43.98 -22.75
CA ARG A 994 -4.48 42.90 -21.77
C ARG A 994 -5.72 42.87 -20.90
N LEU A 995 -6.25 44.03 -20.52
CA LEU A 995 -7.51 44.15 -19.80
C LEU A 995 -8.69 43.64 -20.66
N LYS A 996 -8.79 44.07 -21.92
CA LYS A 996 -9.81 43.57 -22.87
C LYS A 996 -9.67 42.06 -23.13
N GLU A 997 -8.46 41.53 -23.13
CA GLU A 997 -8.24 40.09 -23.26
C GLU A 997 -8.63 39.32 -21.99
N LEU A 998 -8.33 39.85 -20.81
CA LEU A 998 -8.78 39.28 -19.54
C LEU A 998 -10.31 39.34 -19.41
N GLU A 999 -10.95 40.42 -19.83
CA GLU A 999 -12.41 40.53 -19.90
C GLU A 999 -13.01 39.51 -20.87
N ARG A 1000 -12.39 39.30 -22.04
CA ARG A 1000 -12.82 38.29 -23.01
C ARG A 1000 -12.67 36.87 -22.46
N ARG A 1001 -11.57 36.59 -21.73
CA ARG A 1001 -11.36 35.29 -21.05
C ARG A 1001 -12.34 35.06 -19.91
N LEU A 1002 -12.60 36.09 -19.09
CA LEU A 1002 -13.60 36.02 -18.01
C LEU A 1002 -15.00 35.77 -18.56
N LYS A 1003 -15.35 36.40 -19.69
CA LYS A 1003 -16.63 36.18 -20.36
C LYS A 1003 -16.73 34.75 -20.91
N ALA A 1004 -15.69 34.26 -21.59
CA ALA A 1004 -15.64 32.88 -22.09
C ALA A 1004 -15.70 31.84 -20.96
N GLU A 1005 -15.04 32.10 -19.83
CA GLU A 1005 -15.10 31.24 -18.65
C GLU A 1005 -16.50 31.20 -18.04
N ARG A 1006 -17.18 32.34 -17.95
CA ARG A 1006 -18.57 32.40 -17.48
C ARG A 1006 -19.53 31.66 -18.41
N GLU A 1007 -19.35 31.79 -19.73
CA GLU A 1007 -20.13 31.04 -20.73
C GLU A 1007 -19.86 29.54 -20.65
N ALA A 1008 -18.61 29.11 -20.46
CA ALA A 1008 -18.26 27.70 -20.25
C ALA A 1008 -18.87 27.13 -18.96
N ARG A 1009 -18.83 27.87 -17.84
CA ARG A 1009 -19.49 27.46 -16.59
C ARG A 1009 -21.01 27.37 -16.72
N LEU A 1010 -21.63 28.25 -17.52
CA LEU A 1010 -23.07 28.18 -17.82
C LEU A 1010 -23.40 26.95 -18.67
N LEU A 1011 -22.58 26.63 -19.67
CA LEU A 1011 -22.71 25.42 -20.49
C LEU A 1011 -22.54 24.15 -19.66
N ASP A 1012 -21.54 24.09 -18.78
CA ASP A 1012 -21.35 22.96 -17.87
C ASP A 1012 -22.53 22.79 -16.91
N ARG A 1013 -23.05 23.89 -16.38
CA ARG A 1013 -24.22 23.87 -15.49
C ARG A 1013 -25.51 23.48 -16.24
N GLN A 1014 -25.65 23.89 -17.51
CA GLN A 1014 -26.74 23.43 -18.38
C GLN A 1014 -26.60 21.95 -18.73
N GLY A 1015 -25.39 21.47 -19.03
CA GLY A 1015 -25.11 20.06 -19.30
C GLY A 1015 -25.33 19.16 -18.08
N ALA A 1016 -24.92 19.61 -16.89
CA ALA A 1016 -25.20 18.92 -15.64
C ALA A 1016 -26.71 18.86 -15.33
N ARG A 1017 -27.45 19.94 -15.58
CA ARG A 1017 -28.92 19.94 -15.47
C ARG A 1017 -29.56 18.97 -16.47
N ARG A 1018 -29.08 18.93 -17.71
CA ARG A 1018 -29.60 18.02 -18.74
C ARG A 1018 -29.37 16.55 -18.37
N ARG A 1019 -28.19 16.20 -17.85
CA ARG A 1019 -27.92 14.83 -17.36
C ARG A 1019 -28.78 14.45 -16.16
N LEU A 1020 -29.05 15.39 -15.25
CA LEU A 1020 -29.97 15.16 -14.13
C LEU A 1020 -31.42 14.98 -14.59
N GLU A 1021 -31.83 15.71 -15.62
CA GLU A 1021 -33.16 15.56 -16.22
C GLU A 1021 -33.29 14.23 -16.98
N GLU A 1022 -32.29 13.87 -17.79
CA GLU A 1022 -32.22 12.58 -18.48
C GLU A 1022 -32.25 11.41 -17.48
N GLY A 1023 -31.46 11.49 -16.40
CA GLY A 1023 -31.49 10.48 -15.33
C GLY A 1023 -32.78 10.45 -14.51
N ARG A 1024 -33.52 11.57 -14.45
CA ARG A 1024 -34.87 11.61 -13.86
C ARG A 1024 -35.89 10.93 -14.75
N VAL A 1025 -35.88 11.24 -16.04
CA VAL A 1025 -36.76 10.61 -17.04
C VAL A 1025 -36.51 9.10 -17.11
N GLU A 1026 -35.24 8.67 -17.06
CA GLU A 1026 -34.88 7.25 -17.05
C GLU A 1026 -35.33 6.56 -15.75
N ASN A 1027 -35.19 7.21 -14.59
CA ASN A 1027 -35.75 6.70 -13.34
C ASN A 1027 -37.27 6.62 -13.36
N GLU A 1028 -37.96 7.61 -13.94
CA GLU A 1028 -39.41 7.59 -14.10
C GLU A 1028 -39.86 6.50 -15.07
N SER A 1029 -39.14 6.26 -16.17
CA SER A 1029 -39.43 5.15 -17.07
C SER A 1029 -39.23 3.79 -16.40
N LEU A 1030 -38.13 3.63 -15.64
CA LEU A 1030 -37.86 2.40 -14.89
C LEU A 1030 -38.89 2.17 -13.78
N ARG A 1031 -39.34 3.24 -13.10
CA ARG A 1031 -40.44 3.15 -12.12
C ARG A 1031 -41.75 2.77 -12.77
N ALA A 1032 -42.09 3.36 -13.92
CA ALA A 1032 -43.30 3.02 -14.66
C ALA A 1032 -43.25 1.58 -15.20
N GLU A 1033 -42.07 1.08 -15.56
CA GLU A 1033 -41.87 -0.30 -16.00
C GLU A 1033 -41.98 -1.28 -14.83
N LEU A 1034 -41.39 -0.96 -13.68
CA LEU A 1034 -41.60 -1.68 -12.42
C LEU A 1034 -43.06 -1.69 -11.97
N GLU A 1035 -43.78 -0.58 -12.15
CA GLU A 1035 -45.20 -0.48 -11.80
C GLU A 1035 -46.07 -1.29 -12.77
N ARG A 1036 -45.71 -1.34 -14.06
CA ARG A 1036 -46.35 -2.26 -15.03
C ARG A 1036 -46.05 -3.72 -14.76
N GLU A 1037 -44.84 -4.05 -14.30
CA GLU A 1037 -44.52 -5.42 -13.89
C GLU A 1037 -45.26 -5.81 -12.61
N ARG A 1038 -45.38 -4.90 -11.63
CA ARG A 1038 -46.20 -5.11 -10.43
C ARG A 1038 -47.68 -5.32 -10.78
N GLN A 1039 -48.24 -4.51 -11.69
CA GLN A 1039 -49.61 -4.68 -12.18
C GLN A 1039 -49.83 -5.91 -13.07
N ARG A 1040 -48.77 -6.57 -13.55
CA ARG A 1040 -48.86 -7.88 -14.22
C ARG A 1040 -48.75 -9.04 -13.23
N PHE A 1041 -48.17 -8.78 -12.06
CA PHE A 1041 -48.00 -9.77 -11.00
C PHE A 1041 -49.20 -9.82 -10.05
N ASP A 1042 -49.87 -8.69 -9.84
CA ASP A 1042 -51.22 -8.58 -9.27
C ASP A 1042 -52.29 -8.96 -10.32
#